data_AF-A0A6G6Z1K3-F1
#
_entry.id   AF-A0A6G6Z1K3-F1
#
_cell.length_a   1.000
_cell.length_b   1.000
_cell.length_c   1.000
_cell.angle_alpha   90.00
_cell.angle_beta   90.00
_cell.angle_gamma   90.00
#
_symmetry.space_group_name_H-M   'P 1'
#
loop_
_entity.id
_entity.type
_entity.pdbx_description
1 polymer ?
#
loop_
_entity_poly.entity_id
_entity_poly.type
_entity_poly.pdbx_seq_one_letter_code
_entity_poly.pdbx_strand_id
1 'polypeptide(L)'
;MLTHKQILAGCRLGRRSIYSIGNFDAGVTVLSQQTRALNLACAMIEDGLVSCTIPGRKPPQTRNIAIVGGGFAGLTFAAGLIAKNANVKISMFEERDVLLPLQHGSDARWLHPNIYNWPEAGSEMTAAMLPIMNWTAARASDVTVQLLSEWKIFAARPVNEIKLFCNTRHLQIQAIARRQKLRLEWVGERRDPRDGGILDDAQTSAIGASEDFDHIVLAVGFGLERGGTTSYWRNEELGQPSLKEPRKTYMVSGGGDGGMIDLLRLRVSYFRQDRILDQLFAARTALMTAMERLASRQRRRRPPALFNEFEALYAGEDQTGLEFKQACDDLRARLRRDTEVIFRIKHTNFSALFSRGSFQNRLLVYLLFKCGGFFPTNQKMQLIIDQYSISEDCIVTRHGTFVEKQFYRVLAGELGQEFARRAKSRRPLTLTNYPKWFGGYFGFAGSSRQVRLLSNDQKKTWRKEYLPSPTNLLASSLCSGIAGLLVNDHPAGHRLRVTLHRAITIHGQELLQQACDYQGVLIGSNQGAGRTFPVDTATIGVAYRCRKIVRSRKKIKNVSLRETMRRLRLNNASSEMSRNVGFVLAIPLLEPGERYTWPSPVVGVIYVDSDAPHYYIDDNRLAVLVSIAQRFLESLASPTFEQLGHVRNFPLSEITKRRRPAAGLPLVASKTLELASLTPPSTGVPFQLNFDVSEFLPTRSLQEN
;
A
#
# COMPACT_ATOMS: atom_id res chain seq x y z
N MET A 1 15.78 13.72 -0.90
CA MET A 1 14.34 13.53 -0.63
C MET A 1 13.66 14.90 -0.59
N LEU A 2 12.40 15.02 -1.02
CA LEU A 2 11.66 16.28 -0.91
C LEU A 2 11.39 16.60 0.57
N THR A 3 11.54 17.86 0.96
CA THR A 3 11.15 18.34 2.30
C THR A 3 9.64 18.53 2.40
N HIS A 4 9.08 18.54 3.62
CA HIS A 4 7.64 18.82 3.83
C HIS A 4 7.20 20.15 3.19
N LYS A 5 8.05 21.19 3.26
CA LYS A 5 7.83 22.47 2.58
C LYS A 5 7.76 22.34 1.06
N GLN A 6 8.61 21.51 0.47
CA GLN A 6 8.59 21.25 -0.97
C GLN A 6 7.34 20.49 -1.40
N ILE A 7 6.84 19.55 -0.58
CA ILE A 7 5.56 18.86 -0.81
C ILE A 7 4.42 19.89 -0.83
N LEU A 8 4.32 20.72 0.21
CA LEU A 8 3.29 21.74 0.32
C LEU A 8 3.32 22.72 -0.85
N ALA A 9 4.50 23.25 -1.20
CA ALA A 9 4.67 24.14 -2.35
C ALA A 9 4.32 23.48 -3.69
N GLY A 10 4.54 22.17 -3.81
CA GLY A 10 4.19 21.39 -5.01
C GLY A 10 2.69 21.37 -5.27
N CYS A 11 1.87 21.20 -4.24
CA CYS A 11 0.42 21.08 -4.33
C CYS A 11 -0.39 22.36 -4.05
N ARG A 12 0.27 23.43 -3.59
CA ARG A 12 -0.41 24.68 -3.21
C ARG A 12 -0.72 25.56 -4.43
N LEU A 13 -1.92 26.15 -4.43
CA LEU A 13 -2.33 27.14 -5.41
C LEU A 13 -1.78 28.52 -5.04
N GLY A 14 -0.62 28.83 -5.63
CA GLY A 14 0.16 30.06 -5.40
C GLY A 14 0.35 30.40 -3.93
N ARG A 15 -0.08 31.60 -3.48
CA ARG A 15 0.15 32.03 -2.08
C ARG A 15 -1.01 31.65 -1.14
N ARG A 16 -2.11 31.14 -1.66
CA ARG A 16 -3.34 30.87 -0.90
C ARG A 16 -3.33 29.48 -0.29
N SER A 17 -4.08 29.28 0.79
CA SER A 17 -4.15 28.01 1.53
C SER A 17 -5.05 26.96 0.84
N ILE A 18 -4.93 26.83 -0.48
CA ILE A 18 -5.65 25.84 -1.30
C ILE A 18 -4.63 24.81 -1.78
N TYR A 19 -4.91 23.52 -1.56
CA TYR A 19 -4.03 22.41 -1.90
C TYR A 19 -4.75 21.40 -2.80
N SER A 20 -4.10 20.89 -3.84
CA SER A 20 -4.67 19.90 -4.77
C SER A 20 -3.98 18.54 -4.63
N ILE A 21 -4.76 17.46 -4.65
CA ILE A 21 -4.24 16.09 -4.54
C ILE A 21 -4.29 15.37 -5.89
N GLY A 22 -3.12 15.21 -6.52
CA GLY A 22 -2.92 14.17 -7.54
C GLY A 22 -3.45 14.45 -8.95
N ASN A 23 -4.17 15.56 -9.16
CA ASN A 23 -4.93 15.79 -10.40
C ASN A 23 -4.05 15.94 -11.66
N PHE A 24 -2.80 16.38 -11.52
CA PHE A 24 -1.85 16.59 -12.61
C PHE A 24 -0.68 15.61 -12.59
N ASP A 25 -0.71 14.63 -11.69
CA ASP A 25 0.36 13.65 -11.55
C ASP A 25 0.15 12.44 -12.48
N ALA A 26 1.25 11.86 -12.94
CA ALA A 26 1.24 10.54 -13.58
C ALA A 26 1.00 9.44 -12.53
N GLY A 27 0.40 8.31 -12.94
CA GLY A 27 0.04 7.23 -12.02
C GLY A 27 -1.22 7.56 -11.23
N VAL A 28 -2.36 7.13 -11.78
CA VAL A 28 -3.71 7.47 -11.31
C VAL A 28 -4.33 6.37 -10.43
N THR A 29 -3.53 5.40 -9.99
CA THR A 29 -4.00 4.26 -9.18
C THR A 29 -4.55 4.73 -7.83
N VAL A 30 -5.44 3.94 -7.23
CA VAL A 30 -6.02 4.22 -5.91
C VAL A 30 -4.93 4.39 -4.85
N LEU A 31 -3.97 3.46 -4.77
CA LEU A 31 -2.84 3.54 -3.86
C LEU A 31 -2.01 4.83 -4.04
N SER A 32 -1.79 5.27 -5.29
CA SER A 32 -1.06 6.52 -5.55
C SER A 32 -1.83 7.74 -5.03
N GLN A 33 -3.15 7.76 -5.18
CA GLN A 33 -4.00 8.84 -4.66
C GLN A 33 -3.98 8.90 -3.13
N GLN A 34 -4.13 7.74 -2.47
CA GLN A 34 -4.06 7.65 -1.01
C GLN A 34 -2.68 8.03 -0.47
N THR A 35 -1.61 7.60 -1.12
CA THR A 35 -0.25 7.96 -0.73
C THR A 35 0.00 9.47 -0.81
N ARG A 36 -0.49 10.12 -1.87
CA ARG A 36 -0.41 11.60 -1.98
C ARG A 36 -1.21 12.30 -0.89
N ALA A 37 -2.39 11.78 -0.56
CA ALA A 37 -3.22 12.31 0.53
C ALA A 37 -2.52 12.22 1.89
N LEU A 38 -1.93 11.08 2.22
CA LEU A 38 -1.14 10.89 3.44
C LEU A 38 0.13 11.76 3.46
N ASN A 39 0.79 11.92 2.31
CA ASN A 39 1.94 12.83 2.16
C ASN A 39 1.55 14.29 2.48
N LEU A 40 0.39 14.74 2.02
CA LEU A 40 -0.12 16.08 2.31
C LEU A 40 -0.44 16.23 3.80
N ALA A 41 -1.17 15.28 4.40
CA ALA A 41 -1.49 15.31 5.84
C ALA A 41 -0.22 15.36 6.70
N CYS A 42 0.75 14.49 6.42
CA CYS A 42 2.06 14.47 7.06
C CYS A 42 2.76 15.83 6.91
N ALA A 43 2.82 16.37 5.68
CA ALA A 43 3.51 17.64 5.44
C ALA A 43 2.85 18.83 6.16
N MET A 44 1.52 18.89 6.22
CA MET A 44 0.81 19.96 6.96
C MET A 44 1.06 19.90 8.47
N ILE A 45 1.18 18.70 9.04
CA ILE A 45 1.47 18.52 10.47
C ILE A 45 2.94 18.81 10.78
N GLU A 46 3.87 18.27 10.00
CA GLU A 46 5.30 18.44 10.24
C GLU A 46 5.79 19.86 9.97
N ASP A 47 5.15 20.60 9.05
CA ASP A 47 5.44 22.02 8.81
C ASP A 47 4.73 22.95 9.83
N GLY A 48 3.80 22.42 10.63
CA GLY A 48 3.09 23.17 11.67
C GLY A 48 1.88 23.99 11.18
N LEU A 49 1.43 23.79 9.94
CA LEU A 49 0.18 24.37 9.44
C LEU A 49 -1.03 23.87 10.23
N VAL A 50 -0.99 22.59 10.60
CA VAL A 50 -1.99 21.94 11.47
C VAL A 50 -1.31 21.44 12.72
N SER A 51 -1.78 21.92 13.88
CA SER A 51 -1.30 21.45 15.18
C SER A 51 -2.12 20.27 15.68
N CYS A 52 -1.47 19.36 16.41
CA CYS A 52 -2.14 18.20 16.99
C CYS A 52 -2.34 18.38 18.49
N THR A 53 -3.42 17.80 19.00
CA THR A 53 -3.66 17.70 20.44
C THR A 53 -2.84 16.56 21.02
N ILE A 54 -2.08 16.84 22.09
CA ILE A 54 -1.37 15.83 22.86
C ILE A 54 -2.15 15.64 24.16
N PRO A 55 -2.58 14.40 24.51
CA PRO A 55 -3.26 14.14 25.78
C PRO A 55 -2.49 14.70 26.98
N GLY A 56 -3.21 15.31 27.92
CA GLY A 56 -2.62 15.97 29.10
C GLY A 56 -2.02 17.35 28.83
N ARG A 57 -2.20 17.93 27.63
CA ARG A 57 -1.78 19.30 27.32
C ARG A 57 -2.96 20.14 26.84
N LYS A 58 -2.85 21.46 27.00
CA LYS A 58 -3.82 22.42 26.48
C LYS A 58 -3.95 22.23 24.95
N PRO A 59 -5.17 22.08 24.41
CA PRO A 59 -5.36 21.93 22.97
C PRO A 59 -4.85 23.19 22.26
N PRO A 60 -4.20 23.04 21.08
CA PRO A 60 -3.73 24.17 20.30
C PRO A 60 -4.92 24.93 19.67
N GLN A 61 -4.66 25.94 18.84
CA GLN A 61 -5.72 26.57 18.06
C GLN A 61 -6.36 25.57 17.09
N THR A 62 -7.69 25.47 17.10
CA THR A 62 -8.44 24.65 16.14
C THR A 62 -8.44 25.32 14.76
N ARG A 63 -8.17 24.54 13.71
CA ARG A 63 -8.23 24.99 12.31
C ARG A 63 -9.47 24.46 11.60
N ASN A 64 -10.10 25.29 10.78
CA ASN A 64 -11.21 24.87 9.92
C ASN A 64 -10.66 24.44 8.55
N ILE A 65 -10.89 23.18 8.18
CA ILE A 65 -10.42 22.60 6.92
C ILE A 65 -11.62 22.15 6.08
N ALA A 66 -11.69 22.63 4.85
CA ALA A 66 -12.61 22.10 3.85
C ALA A 66 -11.92 21.05 2.97
N ILE A 67 -12.62 19.96 2.67
CA ILE A 67 -12.17 18.91 1.73
C ILE A 67 -13.24 18.80 0.65
N VAL A 68 -12.86 19.09 -0.60
CA VAL A 68 -13.74 19.02 -1.77
C VAL A 68 -13.46 17.70 -2.51
N GLY A 69 -14.34 16.72 -2.34
CA GLY A 69 -14.27 15.37 -2.90
C GLY A 69 -14.32 14.27 -1.83
N GLY A 70 -15.37 13.45 -1.83
CA GLY A 70 -15.59 12.29 -0.97
C GLY A 70 -15.03 10.98 -1.55
N GLY A 71 -13.99 11.08 -2.39
CA GLY A 71 -13.29 9.94 -2.98
C GLY A 71 -12.11 9.41 -2.13
N PHE A 72 -11.33 8.48 -2.69
CA PHE A 72 -10.19 7.84 -2.00
C PHE A 72 -9.21 8.85 -1.38
N ALA A 73 -8.86 9.90 -2.12
CA ALA A 73 -7.92 10.92 -1.66
C ALA A 73 -8.47 11.76 -0.50
N GLY A 74 -9.73 12.21 -0.59
CA GLY A 74 -10.35 13.07 0.41
C GLY A 74 -10.54 12.36 1.74
N LEU A 75 -11.12 11.15 1.71
CA LEU A 75 -11.30 10.31 2.89
C LEU A 75 -9.95 9.96 3.54
N THR A 76 -8.95 9.60 2.74
CA THR A 76 -7.62 9.26 3.27
C THR A 76 -6.89 10.46 3.88
N PHE A 77 -7.02 11.65 3.29
CA PHE A 77 -6.45 12.87 3.88
C PHE A 77 -7.08 13.18 5.24
N ALA A 78 -8.43 13.13 5.32
CA ALA A 78 -9.15 13.31 6.57
C ALA A 78 -8.74 12.27 7.63
N ALA A 79 -8.71 10.99 7.26
CA ALA A 79 -8.27 9.91 8.14
C ALA A 79 -6.84 10.13 8.65
N GLY A 80 -5.94 10.65 7.80
CA GLY A 80 -4.58 11.03 8.19
C GLY A 80 -4.54 12.10 9.28
N LEU A 81 -5.36 13.14 9.18
CA LEU A 81 -5.46 14.18 10.22
C LEU A 81 -6.02 13.60 11.53
N ILE A 82 -7.10 12.83 11.45
CA ILE A 82 -7.77 12.20 12.60
C ILE A 82 -6.82 11.23 13.32
N ALA A 83 -6.11 10.38 12.56
CA ALA A 83 -5.14 9.41 13.10
C ALA A 83 -4.03 10.09 13.90
N LYS A 84 -3.64 11.31 13.51
CA LYS A 84 -2.62 12.11 14.16
C LYS A 84 -3.15 12.99 15.30
N ASN A 85 -4.44 12.91 15.61
CA ASN A 85 -5.10 13.74 16.62
C ASN A 85 -4.96 15.24 16.30
N ALA A 86 -5.03 15.59 15.01
CA ALA A 86 -4.98 16.97 14.55
C ALA A 86 -6.13 17.78 15.17
N ASN A 87 -5.88 18.99 15.69
CA ASN A 87 -6.94 19.82 16.23
C ASN A 87 -7.63 20.62 15.12
N VAL A 88 -8.57 19.97 14.44
CA VAL A 88 -9.25 20.51 13.26
C VAL A 88 -10.75 20.30 13.31
N LYS A 89 -11.50 21.19 12.65
CA LYS A 89 -12.87 20.94 12.20
C LYS A 89 -12.82 20.61 10.72
N ILE A 90 -13.46 19.53 10.30
CA ILE A 90 -13.41 19.04 8.92
C ILE A 90 -14.79 19.19 8.30
N SER A 91 -14.89 19.95 7.20
CA SER A 91 -16.06 19.98 6.34
C SER A 91 -15.76 19.32 5.00
N MET A 92 -16.43 18.22 4.69
CA MET A 92 -16.28 17.44 3.48
C MET A 92 -17.47 17.67 2.56
N PHE A 93 -17.18 17.83 1.27
CA PHE A 93 -18.17 18.10 0.23
C PHE A 93 -18.02 17.09 -0.90
N GLU A 94 -19.07 16.33 -1.17
CA GLU A 94 -19.17 15.39 -2.29
C GLU A 94 -20.29 15.86 -3.23
N GLU A 95 -20.00 15.87 -4.53
CA GLU A 95 -20.95 16.28 -5.58
C GLU A 95 -22.12 15.28 -5.67
N ARG A 96 -21.84 14.00 -5.41
CA ARG A 96 -22.80 12.90 -5.53
C ARG A 96 -23.43 12.54 -4.18
N ASP A 97 -24.45 11.69 -4.26
CA ASP A 97 -25.27 11.27 -3.12
C ASP A 97 -24.53 10.38 -2.12
N VAL A 98 -23.44 9.73 -2.56
CA VAL A 98 -22.68 8.76 -1.78
C VAL A 98 -21.19 9.05 -1.83
N LEU A 99 -20.45 8.58 -0.82
CA LEU A 99 -18.99 8.54 -0.83
C LEU A 99 -18.47 7.52 -1.86
N LEU A 100 -17.26 7.75 -2.39
CA LEU A 100 -16.64 6.89 -3.42
C LEU A 100 -17.57 6.57 -4.63
N PRO A 101 -18.29 7.58 -5.18
CA PRO A 101 -19.43 7.34 -6.06
C PRO A 101 -19.08 6.70 -7.41
N LEU A 102 -17.82 6.83 -7.86
CA LEU A 102 -17.39 6.24 -9.12
C LEU A 102 -17.20 4.73 -9.01
N GLN A 103 -16.64 4.24 -7.91
CA GLN A 103 -16.31 2.83 -7.70
C GLN A 103 -17.44 2.05 -7.05
N HIS A 104 -18.37 2.74 -6.39
CA HIS A 104 -19.53 2.14 -5.76
C HIS A 104 -20.35 1.32 -6.77
N GLY A 105 -20.52 0.02 -6.51
CA GLY A 105 -21.23 -0.92 -7.39
C GLY A 105 -20.49 -1.30 -8.69
N SER A 106 -19.19 -1.01 -8.80
CA SER A 106 -18.37 -1.37 -9.96
C SER A 106 -17.75 -2.77 -9.80
N ASP A 107 -18.43 -3.80 -10.30
CA ASP A 107 -18.01 -5.21 -10.20
C ASP A 107 -17.14 -5.66 -11.37
N ALA A 108 -17.26 -4.98 -12.52
CA ALA A 108 -16.53 -5.33 -13.74
C ALA A 108 -15.05 -4.89 -13.73
N ARG A 109 -14.59 -4.25 -12.66
CA ARG A 109 -13.24 -3.69 -12.52
C ARG A 109 -12.52 -4.32 -11.35
N TRP A 110 -11.39 -4.97 -11.63
CA TRP A 110 -10.46 -5.45 -10.62
C TRP A 110 -9.49 -4.34 -10.23
N LEU A 111 -9.36 -4.07 -8.93
CA LEU A 111 -8.38 -3.15 -8.39
C LEU A 111 -7.30 -3.93 -7.65
N HIS A 112 -6.05 -3.66 -8.01
CA HIS A 112 -4.90 -4.23 -7.32
C HIS A 112 -3.93 -3.09 -6.97
N PRO A 113 -3.45 -3.00 -5.71
CA PRO A 113 -2.69 -1.85 -5.25
C PRO A 113 -1.32 -1.74 -5.91
N ASN A 114 -0.62 -2.88 -6.05
CA ASN A 114 0.79 -2.91 -6.44
C ASN A 114 1.08 -3.39 -7.87
N ILE A 115 0.09 -3.97 -8.58
CA ILE A 115 0.35 -4.70 -9.84
C ILE A 115 0.96 -3.81 -10.92
N TYR A 116 0.63 -2.52 -10.94
CA TYR A 116 1.20 -1.56 -11.89
C TYR A 116 2.73 -1.38 -11.76
N ASN A 117 3.34 -1.85 -10.66
CA ASN A 117 4.78 -1.85 -10.44
C ASN A 117 5.48 -3.11 -10.98
N TRP A 118 4.72 -4.12 -11.43
CA TRP A 118 5.25 -5.35 -11.99
C TRP A 118 6.25 -5.05 -13.10
N PRO A 119 7.40 -5.75 -13.14
CA PRO A 119 7.78 -6.94 -12.37
C PRO A 119 8.60 -6.68 -11.09
N GLU A 120 8.43 -5.55 -10.40
CA GLU A 120 9.15 -5.34 -9.12
C GLU A 120 8.78 -6.36 -8.04
N ALA A 121 9.74 -6.68 -7.16
CA ALA A 121 9.44 -7.38 -5.91
C ALA A 121 8.34 -6.64 -5.14
N GLY A 122 7.37 -7.39 -4.62
CA GLY A 122 6.19 -6.83 -3.94
C GLY A 122 5.07 -6.33 -4.86
N SER A 123 5.24 -6.35 -6.18
CA SER A 123 4.19 -5.90 -7.12
C SER A 123 2.92 -6.78 -7.09
N GLU A 124 3.07 -8.04 -6.71
CA GLU A 124 1.97 -9.02 -6.61
C GLU A 124 1.30 -9.02 -5.23
N MET A 125 1.75 -8.18 -4.30
CA MET A 125 1.12 -8.08 -2.99
C MET A 125 -0.32 -7.58 -3.11
N THR A 126 -1.24 -8.37 -2.56
CA THR A 126 -2.67 -8.09 -2.59
C THR A 126 -3.03 -6.90 -1.71
N ALA A 127 -2.36 -6.71 -0.56
CA ALA A 127 -2.58 -5.57 0.32
C ALA A 127 -1.89 -4.28 -0.14
N ALA A 128 -2.56 -3.15 0.07
CA ALA A 128 -2.02 -1.80 -0.19
C ALA A 128 -0.89 -1.40 0.77
N MET A 129 -0.76 -2.10 1.90
CA MET A 129 0.24 -1.86 2.96
C MET A 129 0.23 -0.43 3.50
N LEU A 130 -0.95 0.21 3.50
CA LEU A 130 -1.11 1.53 4.08
C LEU A 130 -1.26 1.44 5.61
N PRO A 131 -0.70 2.39 6.37
CA PRO A 131 -0.82 2.38 7.84
C PRO A 131 -2.25 2.66 8.32
N ILE A 132 -3.05 3.33 7.49
CA ILE A 132 -4.46 3.66 7.70
C ILE A 132 -5.18 3.61 6.35
N MET A 133 -6.49 3.36 6.34
CA MET A 133 -7.26 3.26 5.09
C MET A 133 -6.67 2.19 4.17
N ASN A 134 -6.26 1.05 4.75
CA ASN A 134 -5.70 -0.06 4.01
C ASN A 134 -6.80 -0.86 3.29
N TRP A 135 -6.44 -1.57 2.23
CA TRP A 135 -7.34 -2.43 1.47
C TRP A 135 -6.56 -3.51 0.76
N THR A 136 -7.26 -4.54 0.31
CA THR A 136 -6.71 -5.68 -0.43
C THR A 136 -7.31 -5.77 -1.82
N ALA A 137 -6.56 -6.33 -2.77
CA ALA A 137 -6.96 -6.48 -4.15
C ALA A 137 -8.31 -7.21 -4.25
N ALA A 138 -9.29 -6.56 -4.87
CA ALA A 138 -10.65 -7.04 -5.01
C ALA A 138 -11.36 -6.31 -6.18
N ARG A 139 -12.65 -6.58 -6.38
CA ARG A 139 -13.47 -5.76 -7.29
C ARG A 139 -13.57 -4.33 -6.79
N ALA A 140 -13.79 -3.36 -7.67
CA ALA A 140 -13.82 -1.95 -7.27
C ALA A 140 -14.96 -1.65 -6.27
N SER A 141 -16.10 -2.34 -6.39
CA SER A 141 -17.17 -2.39 -5.40
C SER A 141 -16.70 -2.88 -4.03
N ASP A 142 -16.03 -4.03 -3.96
CA ASP A 142 -15.53 -4.61 -2.71
C ASP A 142 -14.44 -3.75 -2.05
N VAL A 143 -13.54 -3.16 -2.84
CA VAL A 143 -12.54 -2.21 -2.34
C VAL A 143 -13.22 -0.97 -1.73
N THR A 144 -14.35 -0.53 -2.30
CA THR A 144 -15.16 0.55 -1.73
C THR A 144 -15.70 0.16 -0.35
N VAL A 145 -16.24 -1.05 -0.20
CA VAL A 145 -16.75 -1.56 1.08
C VAL A 145 -15.63 -1.64 2.13
N GLN A 146 -14.47 -2.19 1.76
CA GLN A 146 -13.29 -2.26 2.65
C GLN A 146 -12.89 -0.86 3.16
N LEU A 147 -12.81 0.13 2.25
CA LEU A 147 -12.36 1.47 2.61
C LEU A 147 -13.40 2.28 3.37
N LEU A 148 -14.70 2.10 3.10
CA LEU A 148 -15.75 2.70 3.93
C LEU A 148 -15.77 2.11 5.33
N SER A 149 -15.48 0.82 5.48
CA SER A 149 -15.35 0.17 6.80
C SER A 149 -14.18 0.75 7.59
N GLU A 150 -13.02 0.94 6.95
CA GLU A 150 -11.87 1.63 7.56
C GLU A 150 -12.19 3.08 7.91
N TRP A 151 -12.82 3.83 6.99
CA TRP A 151 -13.22 5.21 7.20
C TRP A 151 -14.15 5.37 8.41
N LYS A 152 -15.14 4.49 8.54
CA LYS A 152 -16.11 4.50 9.65
C LYS A 152 -15.42 4.46 11.01
N ILE A 153 -14.32 3.71 11.15
CA ILE A 153 -13.51 3.65 12.37
C ILE A 153 -12.90 5.02 12.71
N PHE A 154 -12.45 5.79 11.72
CA PHE A 154 -11.89 7.13 11.93
C PHE A 154 -12.98 8.17 12.16
N ALA A 155 -14.03 8.16 11.35
CA ALA A 155 -15.14 9.10 11.44
C ALA A 155 -15.91 8.99 12.76
N ALA A 156 -15.95 7.80 13.38
CA ALA A 156 -16.57 7.58 14.68
C ALA A 156 -15.72 8.08 15.88
N ARG A 157 -14.46 8.50 15.66
CA ARG A 157 -13.62 9.00 16.76
C ARG A 157 -14.10 10.39 17.20
N PRO A 158 -14.28 10.64 18.51
CA PRO A 158 -14.78 11.92 19.02
C PRO A 158 -13.73 13.04 19.00
N VAL A 159 -12.66 12.90 18.21
CA VAL A 159 -11.50 13.79 18.21
C VAL A 159 -11.75 15.08 17.43
N ASN A 160 -12.57 14.99 16.37
CA ASN A 160 -12.79 16.08 15.43
C ASN A 160 -14.28 16.25 15.17
N GLU A 161 -14.72 17.50 15.04
CA GLU A 161 -16.03 17.80 14.46
C GLU A 161 -15.95 17.55 12.95
N ILE A 162 -16.68 16.55 12.46
CA ILE A 162 -16.74 16.21 11.03
C ILE A 162 -18.11 16.56 10.50
N LYS A 163 -18.10 17.29 9.40
CA LYS A 163 -19.25 17.75 8.65
C LYS A 163 -19.19 17.13 7.26
N LEU A 164 -20.20 16.37 6.86
CA LEU A 164 -20.31 15.85 5.50
C LEU A 164 -21.54 16.45 4.80
N PHE A 165 -21.32 16.89 3.57
CA PHE A 165 -22.36 17.32 2.65
C PHE A 165 -22.24 16.52 1.35
N CYS A 166 -23.31 15.80 1.01
CA CYS A 166 -23.46 15.09 -0.26
C CYS A 166 -24.45 15.84 -1.16
N ASN A 167 -24.59 15.41 -2.41
CA ASN A 167 -25.38 16.13 -3.42
C ASN A 167 -25.01 17.62 -3.48
N THR A 168 -23.71 17.92 -3.36
CA THR A 168 -23.23 19.30 -3.35
C THR A 168 -23.25 19.85 -4.77
N ARG A 169 -24.41 20.35 -5.21
CA ARG A 169 -24.69 20.79 -6.60
C ARG A 169 -24.07 22.15 -6.93
N HIS A 170 -23.94 23.00 -5.91
CA HIS A 170 -23.26 24.28 -5.99
C HIS A 170 -22.11 24.30 -4.99
N LEU A 171 -20.91 24.68 -5.45
CA LEU A 171 -19.76 24.91 -4.58
C LEU A 171 -18.84 25.95 -5.22
N GLN A 172 -18.59 27.05 -4.55
CA GLN A 172 -17.70 28.12 -5.00
C GLN A 172 -16.71 28.51 -3.90
N ILE A 173 -15.45 28.66 -4.30
CA ILE A 173 -14.39 29.17 -3.43
C ILE A 173 -14.09 30.61 -3.83
N GLN A 174 -14.07 31.49 -2.83
CA GLN A 174 -13.75 32.89 -2.97
C GLN A 174 -12.62 33.27 -2.01
N ALA A 175 -11.73 34.15 -2.47
CA ALA A 175 -10.69 34.71 -1.61
C ALA A 175 -11.20 35.94 -0.88
N ILE A 176 -10.81 36.06 0.39
CA ILE A 176 -11.20 37.19 1.24
C ILE A 176 -10.03 38.18 1.27
N ALA A 177 -10.20 39.35 0.64
CA ALA A 177 -9.11 40.32 0.40
C ALA A 177 -8.34 40.80 1.65
N ARG A 178 -8.89 40.62 2.86
CA ARG A 178 -8.30 41.08 4.14
C ARG A 178 -7.84 39.95 5.10
N ARG A 179 -8.01 38.67 4.74
CA ARG A 179 -7.62 37.53 5.60
C ARG A 179 -6.89 36.47 4.77
N GLN A 180 -5.98 35.71 5.39
CA GLN A 180 -5.46 34.48 4.75
C GLN A 180 -6.52 33.35 4.65
N LYS A 181 -7.76 33.63 5.06
CA LYS A 181 -8.89 32.70 5.01
C LYS A 181 -9.56 32.69 3.64
N LEU A 182 -10.28 31.61 3.37
CA LEU A 182 -11.00 31.37 2.13
C LEU A 182 -12.47 31.15 2.46
N ARG A 183 -13.37 31.80 1.72
CA ARG A 183 -14.80 31.55 1.86
C ARG A 183 -15.20 30.45 0.90
N LEU A 184 -15.91 29.45 1.42
CA LEU A 184 -16.54 28.42 0.61
C LEU A 184 -18.05 28.56 0.77
N GLU A 185 -18.74 28.68 -0.35
CA GLU A 185 -20.20 28.74 -0.46
C GLU A 185 -20.67 27.46 -1.13
N TRP A 186 -21.75 26.85 -0.62
CA TRP A 186 -22.26 25.60 -1.16
C TRP A 186 -23.78 25.46 -1.02
N VAL A 187 -24.34 24.58 -1.83
CA VAL A 187 -25.69 24.01 -1.63
C VAL A 187 -25.56 22.50 -1.65
N GLY A 188 -25.96 21.84 -0.55
CA GLY A 188 -25.84 20.39 -0.41
C GLY A 188 -26.63 19.84 0.77
N GLU A 189 -26.70 18.51 0.85
CA GLU A 189 -27.48 17.79 1.85
C GLU A 189 -26.58 17.31 2.98
N ARG A 190 -26.98 17.58 4.22
CA ARG A 190 -26.25 17.14 5.39
C ARG A 190 -26.35 15.61 5.54
N ARG A 191 -25.21 14.92 5.64
CA ARG A 191 -25.14 13.46 5.82
C ARG A 191 -24.34 13.05 7.05
N ASP A 192 -24.53 11.80 7.46
CA ASP A 192 -23.70 11.17 8.47
C ASP A 192 -22.27 11.02 7.93
N PRO A 193 -21.25 11.61 8.58
CA PRO A 193 -19.88 11.49 8.11
C PRO A 193 -19.32 10.07 8.16
N ARG A 194 -19.91 9.14 8.90
CA ARG A 194 -19.42 7.76 9.09
C ARG A 194 -19.58 6.89 7.86
N ASP A 195 -20.68 7.06 7.14
CA ASP A 195 -21.04 6.23 5.99
C ASP A 195 -21.74 7.00 4.85
N GLY A 196 -22.04 8.28 5.02
CA GLY A 196 -22.80 9.07 4.04
C GLY A 196 -24.32 8.87 4.12
N GLY A 197 -24.79 8.13 5.13
CA GLY A 197 -26.22 7.90 5.37
C GLY A 197 -26.99 9.16 5.73
N ILE A 198 -28.32 9.03 5.72
CA ILE A 198 -29.23 10.07 6.21
C ILE A 198 -29.14 10.11 7.74
N LEU A 199 -29.14 11.31 8.33
CA LEU A 199 -29.19 11.47 9.78
C LEU A 199 -30.63 11.32 10.27
N ASP A 200 -30.85 10.58 11.36
CA ASP A 200 -32.18 10.27 11.89
C ASP A 200 -33.05 11.52 12.19
N ASP A 201 -32.41 12.64 12.56
CA ASP A 201 -33.08 13.90 12.93
C ASP A 201 -32.99 15.01 11.86
N ALA A 202 -32.43 14.73 10.67
CA ALA A 202 -32.27 15.75 9.64
C ALA A 202 -33.44 15.74 8.64
N GLN A 203 -34.07 16.90 8.45
CA GLN A 203 -34.74 17.17 7.17
C GLN A 203 -33.66 17.05 6.08
N THR A 204 -33.80 16.07 5.19
CA THR A 204 -32.89 15.78 4.07
C THR A 204 -32.87 16.87 3.00
N SER A 205 -33.50 18.01 3.24
CA SER A 205 -33.51 19.14 2.33
C SER A 205 -32.11 19.72 2.15
N ALA A 206 -31.73 19.96 0.90
CA ALA A 206 -30.52 20.67 0.57
C ALA A 206 -30.49 22.05 1.24
N ILE A 207 -29.37 22.39 1.88
CA ILE A 207 -29.17 23.68 2.52
C ILE A 207 -28.12 24.49 1.75
N GLY A 208 -28.40 25.78 1.56
CA GLY A 208 -27.42 26.77 1.11
C GLY A 208 -26.68 27.36 2.30
N ALA A 209 -25.35 27.37 2.26
CA ALA A 209 -24.54 27.93 3.34
C ALA A 209 -23.20 28.46 2.84
N SER A 210 -22.55 29.27 3.68
CA SER A 210 -21.20 29.76 3.43
C SER A 210 -20.39 29.82 4.74
N GLU A 211 -19.12 29.43 4.68
CA GLU A 211 -18.22 29.39 5.83
C GLU A 211 -16.78 29.77 5.44
N ASP A 212 -16.05 30.36 6.39
CA ASP A 212 -14.64 30.73 6.23
C ASP A 212 -13.72 29.59 6.73
N PHE A 213 -12.79 29.16 5.87
CA PHE A 213 -11.83 28.08 6.15
C PHE A 213 -10.38 28.61 6.20
N ASP A 214 -9.56 27.97 7.06
CA ASP A 214 -8.12 28.24 7.13
C ASP A 214 -7.37 27.54 5.99
N HIS A 215 -7.82 26.34 5.61
CA HIS A 215 -7.26 25.55 4.51
C HIS A 215 -8.38 24.88 3.70
N ILE A 216 -8.21 24.81 2.38
CA ILE A 216 -9.08 24.06 1.49
C ILE A 216 -8.25 23.03 0.73
N VAL A 217 -8.72 21.78 0.72
CA VAL A 217 -8.08 20.67 0.01
C VAL A 217 -9.00 20.20 -1.12
N LEU A 218 -8.51 20.32 -2.35
CA LEU A 218 -9.18 19.89 -3.57
C LEU A 218 -8.78 18.43 -3.85
N ALA A 219 -9.68 17.52 -3.51
CA ALA A 219 -9.58 16.07 -3.71
C ALA A 219 -10.58 15.58 -4.79
N VAL A 220 -10.84 16.42 -5.80
CA VAL A 220 -11.86 16.22 -6.85
C VAL A 220 -11.58 15.07 -7.84
N GLY A 221 -10.47 14.36 -7.66
CA GLY A 221 -10.06 13.26 -8.53
C GLY A 221 -9.84 13.67 -10.00
N PHE A 222 -9.91 12.71 -10.92
CA PHE A 222 -9.66 12.96 -12.33
C PHE A 222 -10.93 13.37 -13.11
N GLY A 223 -12.11 13.27 -12.50
CA GLY A 223 -13.39 13.52 -13.15
C GLY A 223 -13.81 12.42 -14.12
N LEU A 224 -14.87 12.68 -14.89
CA LEU A 224 -15.41 11.76 -15.89
C LEU A 224 -14.65 11.82 -17.22
N GLU A 225 -14.75 10.73 -17.97
CA GLU A 225 -14.09 10.53 -19.26
C GLU A 225 -14.60 11.49 -20.35
N ARG A 226 -13.75 11.76 -21.34
CA ARG A 226 -14.10 12.57 -22.51
C ARG A 226 -14.80 11.70 -23.56
N GLY A 227 -15.99 12.12 -24.00
CA GLY A 227 -16.61 11.66 -25.26
C GLY A 227 -16.93 10.16 -25.34
N GLY A 228 -17.20 9.51 -24.20
CA GLY A 228 -17.69 8.13 -24.15
C GLY A 228 -19.14 8.08 -23.70
N THR A 229 -19.91 7.15 -24.26
CA THR A 229 -21.31 6.86 -23.87
C THR A 229 -21.38 6.23 -22.48
N THR A 230 -20.38 5.41 -22.12
CA THR A 230 -20.31 4.69 -20.84
C THR A 230 -18.99 4.95 -20.11
N SER A 231 -19.09 5.34 -18.83
CA SER A 231 -17.93 5.59 -17.96
C SER A 231 -17.11 4.32 -17.72
N TYR A 232 -15.80 4.45 -17.48
CA TYR A 232 -14.90 3.33 -17.21
C TYR A 232 -15.36 2.50 -16.01
N TRP A 233 -16.04 3.12 -15.04
CA TRP A 233 -16.43 2.47 -13.80
C TRP A 233 -17.79 1.79 -13.85
N ARG A 234 -18.58 1.94 -14.92
CA ARG A 234 -19.87 1.26 -15.02
C ARG A 234 -19.68 -0.20 -15.38
N ASN A 235 -20.56 -1.04 -14.82
CA ASN A 235 -20.64 -2.45 -15.20
C ASN A 235 -21.04 -2.55 -16.67
N GLU A 236 -20.37 -3.43 -17.39
CA GLU A 236 -20.63 -3.73 -18.80
C GLU A 236 -20.25 -5.18 -19.12
N GLU A 237 -20.47 -5.57 -20.37
CA GLU A 237 -20.38 -6.94 -20.87
C GLU A 237 -19.10 -7.23 -21.66
N LEU A 238 -18.16 -6.29 -21.81
CA LEU A 238 -16.93 -6.44 -22.62
C LEU A 238 -16.10 -7.65 -22.21
N GLY A 239 -16.10 -8.01 -20.91
CA GLY A 239 -15.38 -9.17 -20.38
C GLY A 239 -16.14 -10.50 -20.47
N GLN A 240 -17.35 -10.52 -21.04
CA GLN A 240 -18.26 -11.67 -21.06
C GLN A 240 -18.55 -12.12 -22.50
N PRO A 241 -18.82 -13.42 -22.72
CA PRO A 241 -19.32 -13.89 -24.01
C PRO A 241 -20.64 -13.22 -24.39
N SER A 242 -20.82 -12.92 -25.68
CA SER A 242 -22.09 -12.41 -26.19
C SER A 242 -23.16 -13.51 -26.13
N LEU A 243 -24.33 -13.18 -25.57
CA LEU A 243 -25.48 -14.08 -25.52
C LEU A 243 -26.38 -14.01 -26.77
N LYS A 244 -26.21 -12.96 -27.60
CA LYS A 244 -27.07 -12.69 -28.76
C LYS A 244 -26.44 -13.14 -30.08
N GLU A 245 -25.15 -12.89 -30.21
CA GLU A 245 -24.39 -13.14 -31.42
C GLU A 245 -23.18 -14.02 -31.12
N PRO A 246 -22.83 -14.98 -31.99
CA PRO A 246 -21.67 -15.85 -31.81
C PRO A 246 -20.35 -15.07 -31.94
N ARG A 247 -20.34 -13.94 -32.65
CA ARG A 247 -19.17 -13.11 -32.86
C ARG A 247 -19.51 -11.63 -32.96
N LYS A 248 -18.74 -10.78 -32.28
CA LYS A 248 -18.89 -9.32 -32.30
C LYS A 248 -17.59 -8.59 -32.63
N THR A 249 -17.69 -7.50 -33.40
CA THR A 249 -16.57 -6.62 -33.71
C THR A 249 -16.64 -5.35 -32.89
N TYR A 250 -15.59 -5.09 -32.11
CA TYR A 250 -15.47 -3.92 -31.26
C TYR A 250 -14.44 -2.95 -31.80
N MET A 251 -14.67 -1.65 -31.57
CA MET A 251 -13.64 -0.63 -31.73
C MET A 251 -13.21 -0.11 -30.36
N VAL A 252 -11.92 -0.19 -30.06
CA VAL A 252 -11.35 0.45 -28.87
C VAL A 252 -10.50 1.64 -29.30
N SER A 253 -10.82 2.84 -28.80
CA SER A 253 -10.06 4.05 -29.09
C SER A 253 -9.45 4.67 -27.83
N GLY A 254 -8.13 4.58 -27.71
CA GLY A 254 -7.37 5.18 -26.61
C GLY A 254 -6.10 4.40 -26.29
N GLY A 255 -4.94 5.07 -26.30
CA GLY A 255 -3.64 4.43 -26.08
C GLY A 255 -3.12 4.47 -24.64
N GLY A 256 -3.97 4.78 -23.66
CA GLY A 256 -3.61 4.75 -22.23
C GLY A 256 -4.00 3.42 -21.56
N ASP A 257 -3.65 3.26 -20.28
CA ASP A 257 -3.90 2.02 -19.53
C ASP A 257 -5.37 1.55 -19.59
N GLY A 258 -6.34 2.46 -19.51
CA GLY A 258 -7.76 2.08 -19.59
C GLY A 258 -8.15 1.47 -20.95
N GLY A 259 -7.61 2.00 -22.06
CA GLY A 259 -7.86 1.44 -23.40
C GLY A 259 -7.13 0.10 -23.61
N MET A 260 -5.91 -0.02 -23.08
CA MET A 260 -5.18 -1.29 -23.11
C MET A 260 -5.88 -2.38 -22.29
N ILE A 261 -6.43 -2.04 -21.12
CA ILE A 261 -7.19 -2.98 -20.28
C ILE A 261 -8.47 -3.43 -21.00
N ASP A 262 -9.24 -2.52 -21.59
CA ASP A 262 -10.46 -2.91 -22.30
C ASP A 262 -10.17 -3.75 -23.55
N LEU A 263 -9.08 -3.47 -24.27
CA LEU A 263 -8.57 -4.32 -25.34
C LEU A 263 -8.28 -5.75 -24.84
N LEU A 264 -7.56 -5.86 -23.71
CA LEU A 264 -7.23 -7.16 -23.12
C LEU A 264 -8.48 -7.92 -22.63
N ARG A 265 -9.43 -7.23 -22.01
CA ARG A 265 -10.71 -7.81 -21.55
C ARG A 265 -11.56 -8.35 -22.71
N LEU A 266 -11.56 -7.65 -23.83
CA LEU A 266 -12.26 -8.08 -25.03
C LEU A 266 -11.60 -9.27 -25.71
N ARG A 267 -10.27 -9.41 -25.65
CA ARG A 267 -9.53 -10.43 -26.42
C ARG A 267 -9.04 -11.62 -25.64
N VAL A 268 -8.92 -11.54 -24.33
CA VAL A 268 -8.39 -12.62 -23.47
C VAL A 268 -9.51 -13.21 -22.63
N SER A 269 -9.72 -14.52 -22.74
CA SER A 269 -10.70 -15.25 -21.94
C SER A 269 -10.38 -15.16 -20.45
N TYR A 270 -11.38 -14.94 -19.59
CA TYR A 270 -11.22 -14.82 -18.14
C TYR A 270 -10.12 -13.82 -17.73
N PHE A 271 -10.05 -12.67 -18.39
CA PHE A 271 -8.99 -11.69 -18.16
C PHE A 271 -9.05 -11.13 -16.74
N ARG A 272 -7.94 -11.31 -16.01
CA ARG A 272 -7.60 -10.66 -14.75
C ARG A 272 -6.11 -10.36 -14.80
N GLN A 273 -5.74 -9.13 -14.49
CA GLN A 273 -4.38 -8.62 -14.74
C GLN A 273 -3.31 -9.33 -13.89
N ASP A 274 -3.60 -9.55 -12.61
CA ASP A 274 -2.76 -10.33 -11.69
C ASP A 274 -2.61 -11.79 -12.18
N ARG A 275 -3.72 -12.42 -12.54
CA ARG A 275 -3.76 -13.81 -13.01
C ARG A 275 -3.01 -14.04 -14.32
N ILE A 276 -3.20 -13.19 -15.33
CA ILE A 276 -2.55 -13.38 -16.63
C ILE A 276 -1.03 -13.24 -16.51
N LEU A 277 -0.53 -12.38 -15.62
CA LEU A 277 0.91 -12.21 -15.43
C LEU A 277 1.53 -13.43 -14.74
N ASP A 278 0.93 -13.91 -13.66
CA ASP A 278 1.38 -15.15 -12.99
C ASP A 278 1.41 -16.32 -13.99
N GLN A 279 0.33 -16.52 -14.75
CA GLN A 279 0.23 -17.62 -15.72
C GLN A 279 1.25 -17.53 -16.86
N LEU A 280 1.44 -16.33 -17.42
CA LEU A 280 2.36 -16.16 -18.54
C LEU A 280 3.82 -16.13 -18.12
N PHE A 281 4.15 -15.86 -16.86
CA PHE A 281 5.54 -15.59 -16.50
C PHE A 281 6.10 -16.38 -15.30
N ALA A 282 5.27 -16.86 -14.35
CA ALA A 282 5.79 -17.46 -13.11
C ALA A 282 6.67 -18.69 -13.33
N ALA A 283 6.45 -19.46 -14.40
CA ALA A 283 7.25 -20.65 -14.74
C ALA A 283 8.48 -20.34 -15.62
N ARG A 284 8.66 -19.08 -16.04
CA ARG A 284 9.61 -18.66 -17.07
C ARG A 284 10.70 -17.78 -16.48
N THR A 285 11.70 -18.43 -15.86
CA THR A 285 12.69 -17.75 -15.02
C THR A 285 13.61 -16.83 -15.84
N ALA A 286 14.01 -17.25 -17.05
CA ALA A 286 14.87 -16.43 -17.91
C ALA A 286 14.12 -15.19 -18.42
N LEU A 287 12.88 -15.37 -18.85
CA LEU A 287 12.00 -14.30 -19.29
C LEU A 287 11.70 -13.31 -18.16
N MET A 288 11.36 -13.80 -16.96
CA MET A 288 11.13 -12.94 -15.79
C MET A 288 12.34 -12.09 -15.45
N THR A 289 13.53 -12.70 -15.43
CA THR A 289 14.79 -11.98 -15.21
C THR A 289 15.02 -10.90 -16.27
N ALA A 290 14.68 -11.17 -17.53
CA ALA A 290 14.77 -10.19 -18.60
C ALA A 290 13.77 -9.03 -18.41
N MET A 291 12.53 -9.32 -18.01
CA MET A 291 11.51 -8.31 -17.74
C MET A 291 11.91 -7.39 -16.58
N GLU A 292 12.45 -7.93 -15.49
CA GLU A 292 12.97 -7.17 -14.35
C GLU A 292 14.08 -6.19 -14.75
N ARG A 293 15.06 -6.68 -15.54
CA ARG A 293 16.16 -5.86 -16.08
C ARG A 293 15.64 -4.75 -16.98
N LEU A 294 14.67 -5.08 -17.83
CA LEU A 294 14.10 -4.15 -18.79
C LEU A 294 13.30 -3.04 -18.09
N ALA A 295 12.41 -3.40 -17.17
CA ALA A 295 11.64 -2.44 -16.38
C ALA A 295 12.54 -1.51 -15.57
N SER A 296 13.60 -2.05 -14.96
CA SER A 296 14.60 -1.27 -14.22
C SER A 296 15.33 -0.23 -15.10
N ARG A 297 15.67 -0.59 -16.35
CA ARG A 297 16.26 0.35 -17.33
C ARG A 297 15.27 1.42 -17.76
N GLN A 298 14.03 1.04 -18.05
CA GLN A 298 12.96 1.93 -18.49
C GLN A 298 12.63 3.01 -17.45
N ARG A 299 12.80 2.73 -16.15
CA ARG A 299 12.64 3.74 -15.09
C ARG A 299 13.76 4.79 -15.07
N ARG A 300 14.97 4.44 -15.51
CA ARG A 300 16.17 5.30 -15.44
C ARG A 300 16.38 6.17 -16.68
N ARG A 301 15.80 5.80 -17.83
CA ARG A 301 15.97 6.52 -19.11
C ARG A 301 14.61 7.03 -19.62
N ARG A 302 14.58 8.19 -20.28
CA ARG A 302 13.39 8.59 -21.06
C ARG A 302 13.18 7.54 -22.16
N PRO A 303 11.95 7.04 -22.40
CA PRO A 303 11.76 5.93 -23.31
C PRO A 303 11.79 6.43 -24.76
N PRO A 304 12.75 5.95 -25.56
CA PRO A 304 12.33 5.42 -26.85
C PRO A 304 12.83 3.98 -27.01
N ALA A 305 12.00 3.16 -27.66
CA ALA A 305 12.29 1.80 -28.12
C ALA A 305 11.95 0.61 -27.20
N LEU A 306 11.05 0.74 -26.20
CA LEU A 306 10.56 -0.46 -25.47
C LEU A 306 9.99 -1.53 -26.42
N PHE A 307 9.29 -1.11 -27.48
CA PHE A 307 8.82 -2.02 -28.53
C PHE A 307 9.97 -2.80 -29.17
N ASN A 308 11.05 -2.13 -29.57
CA ASN A 308 12.21 -2.79 -30.20
C ASN A 308 12.95 -3.70 -29.21
N GLU A 309 12.97 -3.33 -27.92
CA GLU A 309 13.53 -4.21 -26.88
C GLU A 309 12.70 -5.49 -26.74
N PHE A 310 11.37 -5.40 -26.81
CA PHE A 310 10.52 -6.59 -26.87
C PHE A 310 10.75 -7.40 -28.16
N GLU A 311 10.85 -6.75 -29.32
CA GLU A 311 11.18 -7.44 -30.59
C GLU A 311 12.49 -8.21 -30.49
N ALA A 312 13.54 -7.59 -29.95
CA ALA A 312 14.85 -8.21 -29.81
C ALA A 312 14.80 -9.45 -28.90
N LEU A 313 14.08 -9.37 -27.77
CA LEU A 313 13.90 -10.52 -26.87
C LEU A 313 13.07 -11.63 -27.54
N TYR A 314 11.99 -11.28 -28.24
CA TYR A 314 11.14 -12.25 -28.93
C TYR A 314 11.90 -12.97 -30.07
N ALA A 315 12.72 -12.24 -30.83
CA ALA A 315 13.52 -12.78 -31.91
C ALA A 315 14.72 -13.62 -31.45
N GLY A 316 15.11 -13.51 -30.18
CA GLY A 316 16.20 -14.32 -29.61
C GLY A 316 15.97 -15.82 -29.73
N GLU A 317 17.05 -16.56 -29.96
CA GLU A 317 17.08 -18.03 -29.98
C GLU A 317 17.57 -18.62 -28.65
N ASP A 318 17.88 -17.76 -27.68
CA ASP A 318 18.26 -18.18 -26.33
C ASP A 318 17.03 -18.63 -25.52
N GLN A 319 17.28 -19.13 -24.30
CA GLN A 319 16.22 -19.56 -23.37
C GLN A 319 15.18 -18.46 -23.13
N THR A 320 15.61 -17.20 -23.08
CA THR A 320 14.71 -16.04 -22.92
C THR A 320 13.72 -15.94 -24.08
N GLY A 321 14.23 -15.99 -25.33
CA GLY A 321 13.40 -15.92 -26.52
C GLY A 321 12.49 -17.13 -26.70
N LEU A 322 12.92 -18.33 -26.30
CA LEU A 322 12.07 -19.53 -26.26
C LEU A 322 10.91 -19.37 -25.27
N GLU A 323 11.22 -18.97 -24.03
CA GLU A 323 10.20 -18.72 -23.00
C GLU A 323 9.22 -17.62 -23.42
N PHE A 324 9.70 -16.59 -24.12
CA PHE A 324 8.84 -15.52 -24.66
C PHE A 324 7.84 -16.08 -25.69
N LYS A 325 8.31 -16.90 -26.63
CA LYS A 325 7.44 -17.55 -27.63
C LYS A 325 6.41 -18.48 -26.97
N GLN A 326 6.82 -19.25 -25.96
CA GLN A 326 5.90 -20.07 -25.16
C GLN A 326 4.84 -19.22 -24.44
N ALA A 327 5.19 -18.05 -23.91
CA ALA A 327 4.20 -17.15 -23.31
C ALA A 327 3.20 -16.62 -24.36
N CYS A 328 3.64 -16.38 -25.60
CA CYS A 328 2.72 -16.08 -26.70
C CYS A 328 1.81 -17.27 -27.03
N ASP A 329 2.31 -18.50 -27.02
CA ASP A 329 1.51 -19.69 -27.30
C ASP A 329 0.41 -19.91 -26.27
N ASP A 330 0.74 -19.76 -24.98
CA ASP A 330 -0.21 -19.79 -23.88
C ASP A 330 -1.27 -18.68 -23.99
N LEU A 331 -0.85 -17.47 -24.36
CA LEU A 331 -1.79 -16.36 -24.60
C LEU A 331 -2.68 -16.64 -25.81
N ARG A 332 -2.13 -17.23 -26.88
CA ARG A 332 -2.86 -17.57 -28.11
C ARG A 332 -3.96 -18.60 -27.82
N ALA A 333 -3.69 -19.58 -26.96
CA ALA A 333 -4.68 -20.55 -26.49
C ALA A 333 -5.84 -19.90 -25.74
N ARG A 334 -5.61 -18.74 -25.11
CA ARG A 334 -6.61 -17.99 -24.34
C ARG A 334 -7.36 -16.91 -25.13
N LEU A 335 -7.03 -16.71 -26.41
CA LEU A 335 -7.72 -15.71 -27.21
C LEU A 335 -9.20 -16.06 -27.35
N ARG A 336 -10.04 -15.08 -27.06
CA ARG A 336 -11.46 -15.14 -27.36
C ARG A 336 -11.66 -15.32 -28.87
N ARG A 337 -12.60 -16.17 -29.26
CA ARG A 337 -12.94 -16.40 -30.68
C ARG A 337 -14.25 -15.71 -31.07
N ASP A 338 -15.03 -15.33 -30.06
CA ASP A 338 -16.30 -14.63 -30.16
C ASP A 338 -16.15 -13.10 -30.30
N THR A 339 -14.94 -12.56 -30.30
CA THR A 339 -14.70 -11.12 -30.49
C THR A 339 -13.61 -10.83 -31.51
N GLU A 340 -13.78 -9.74 -32.24
CA GLU A 340 -12.72 -9.05 -32.98
C GLU A 340 -12.57 -7.64 -32.41
N VAL A 341 -11.34 -7.12 -32.42
CA VAL A 341 -11.08 -5.75 -31.94
C VAL A 341 -10.26 -4.98 -32.96
N ILE A 342 -10.79 -3.83 -33.35
CA ILE A 342 -10.07 -2.78 -34.09
C ILE A 342 -9.56 -1.77 -33.06
N PHE A 343 -8.24 -1.70 -32.89
CA PHE A 343 -7.62 -0.83 -31.91
C PHE A 343 -7.14 0.46 -32.53
N ARG A 344 -7.91 1.53 -32.32
CA ARG A 344 -7.62 2.85 -32.86
C ARG A 344 -6.65 3.62 -31.99
N ILE A 345 -5.46 3.86 -32.52
CA ILE A 345 -4.41 4.68 -31.91
C ILE A 345 -4.32 6.05 -32.60
N LYS A 346 -4.03 7.11 -31.82
CA LYS A 346 -3.80 8.45 -32.40
C LYS A 346 -2.43 8.61 -33.05
N HIS A 347 -1.51 7.69 -32.79
CA HIS A 347 -0.14 7.75 -33.27
C HIS A 347 -0.03 7.23 -34.70
N THR A 348 0.97 7.70 -35.42
CA THR A 348 1.23 7.28 -36.81
C THR A 348 1.66 5.82 -36.91
N ASN A 349 2.36 5.29 -35.90
CA ASN A 349 2.79 3.89 -35.84
C ASN A 349 2.41 3.22 -34.50
N PHE A 350 2.30 1.89 -34.52
CA PHE A 350 1.95 1.08 -33.35
C PHE A 350 3.03 1.16 -32.25
N SER A 351 4.30 1.22 -32.62
CA SER A 351 5.42 1.30 -31.67
C SER A 351 5.39 2.55 -30.79
N ALA A 352 4.81 3.67 -31.24
CA ALA A 352 4.65 4.88 -30.43
C ALA A 352 3.76 4.68 -29.18
N LEU A 353 2.86 3.69 -29.20
CA LEU A 353 2.04 3.31 -28.04
C LEU A 353 2.91 2.95 -26.83
N PHE A 354 4.10 2.42 -27.09
CA PHE A 354 5.01 1.91 -26.07
C PHE A 354 5.78 3.00 -25.33
N SER A 355 5.45 4.27 -25.54
CA SER A 355 6.03 5.42 -24.82
C SER A 355 5.27 5.82 -23.56
N ARG A 356 3.99 5.39 -23.41
CA ARG A 356 3.09 5.80 -22.32
C ARG A 356 2.30 4.61 -21.77
N GLY A 357 1.84 4.73 -20.53
CA GLY A 357 1.15 3.66 -19.80
C GLY A 357 2.08 2.77 -18.99
N SER A 358 1.50 1.85 -18.24
CA SER A 358 2.24 0.93 -17.39
C SER A 358 3.08 -0.07 -18.20
N PHE A 359 4.16 -0.56 -17.60
CA PHE A 359 5.07 -1.51 -18.26
C PHE A 359 4.33 -2.81 -18.64
N GLN A 360 3.62 -3.41 -17.67
CA GLN A 360 2.89 -4.65 -17.88
C GLN A 360 1.78 -4.56 -18.94
N ASN A 361 1.01 -3.46 -19.00
CA ASN A 361 -0.05 -3.33 -19.99
C ASN A 361 0.53 -3.23 -21.40
N ARG A 362 1.64 -2.48 -21.55
CA ARG A 362 2.38 -2.44 -22.81
C ARG A 362 2.89 -3.84 -23.19
N LEU A 363 3.49 -4.58 -22.27
CA LEU A 363 3.96 -5.95 -22.51
C LEU A 363 2.81 -6.90 -22.92
N LEU A 364 1.69 -6.87 -22.22
CA LEU A 364 0.53 -7.71 -22.54
C LEU A 364 -0.08 -7.34 -23.91
N VAL A 365 -0.15 -6.04 -24.25
CA VAL A 365 -0.60 -5.60 -25.58
C VAL A 365 0.39 -5.99 -26.68
N TYR A 366 1.70 -5.99 -26.39
CA TYR A 366 2.72 -6.51 -27.30
C TYR A 366 2.55 -8.00 -27.57
N LEU A 367 2.40 -8.81 -26.51
CA LEU A 367 2.13 -10.24 -26.62
C LEU A 367 0.84 -10.49 -27.42
N LEU A 368 -0.21 -9.72 -27.13
CA LEU A 368 -1.48 -9.83 -27.84
C LEU A 368 -1.34 -9.49 -29.33
N PHE A 369 -0.53 -8.48 -29.67
CA PHE A 369 -0.20 -8.14 -31.06
C PHE A 369 0.54 -9.30 -31.75
N LYS A 370 1.54 -9.92 -31.10
CA LYS A 370 2.25 -11.10 -31.63
C LYS A 370 1.35 -12.32 -31.80
N CYS A 371 0.27 -12.41 -31.03
CA CYS A 371 -0.73 -13.46 -31.16
C CYS A 371 -1.77 -13.19 -32.26
N GLY A 372 -1.70 -12.05 -32.96
CA GLY A 372 -2.73 -11.64 -33.93
C GLY A 372 -4.06 -11.28 -33.25
N GLY A 373 -4.01 -10.82 -32.00
CA GLY A 373 -5.20 -10.63 -31.18
C GLY A 373 -6.05 -9.41 -31.56
N PHE A 374 -5.55 -8.45 -32.34
CA PHE A 374 -6.32 -7.27 -32.75
C PHE A 374 -5.69 -6.58 -33.97
N PHE A 375 -6.44 -5.64 -34.57
CA PHE A 375 -5.99 -4.83 -35.71
C PHE A 375 -5.69 -3.39 -35.28
N PRO A 376 -4.42 -2.96 -35.19
CA PRO A 376 -4.09 -1.56 -34.91
C PRO A 376 -4.37 -0.68 -36.13
N THR A 377 -4.98 0.49 -35.92
CA THR A 377 -5.24 1.47 -36.98
C THR A 377 -5.13 2.91 -36.48
N ASN A 378 -4.76 3.83 -37.36
CA ASN A 378 -4.74 5.27 -37.10
C ASN A 378 -5.86 6.03 -37.87
N GLN A 379 -6.71 5.29 -38.58
CA GLN A 379 -7.78 5.86 -39.40
C GLN A 379 -8.78 6.67 -38.56
N LYS A 380 -9.56 7.54 -39.22
CA LYS A 380 -10.62 8.31 -38.56
C LYS A 380 -11.70 7.36 -38.04
N MET A 381 -12.22 7.69 -36.86
CA MET A 381 -13.20 6.87 -36.15
C MET A 381 -14.43 6.56 -37.01
N GLN A 382 -14.99 7.57 -37.68
CA GLN A 382 -16.16 7.41 -38.54
C GLN A 382 -15.91 6.42 -39.69
N LEU A 383 -14.75 6.49 -40.34
CA LEU A 383 -14.42 5.57 -41.44
C LEU A 383 -14.40 4.10 -40.97
N ILE A 384 -13.90 3.84 -39.76
CA ILE A 384 -13.89 2.50 -39.18
C ILE A 384 -15.32 2.03 -38.87
N ILE A 385 -16.13 2.92 -38.28
CA ILE A 385 -17.53 2.62 -37.96
C ILE A 385 -18.28 2.24 -39.23
N ASP A 386 -18.15 3.05 -40.29
CA ASP A 386 -18.85 2.85 -41.56
C ASP A 386 -18.33 1.58 -42.26
N GLN A 387 -17.01 1.38 -42.32
CA GLN A 387 -16.39 0.24 -43.01
C GLN A 387 -16.77 -1.11 -42.37
N TYR A 388 -16.85 -1.18 -41.04
CA TYR A 388 -17.10 -2.42 -40.31
C TYR A 388 -18.51 -2.51 -39.72
N SER A 389 -19.38 -1.54 -40.01
CA SER A 389 -20.75 -1.46 -39.48
C SER A 389 -20.82 -1.64 -37.95
N ILE A 390 -19.93 -0.97 -37.22
CA ILE A 390 -19.79 -1.14 -35.76
C ILE A 390 -20.91 -0.39 -35.04
N SER A 391 -21.71 -1.11 -34.27
CA SER A 391 -22.76 -0.53 -33.44
C SER A 391 -22.21 0.34 -32.30
N GLU A 392 -22.99 1.32 -31.84
CA GLU A 392 -22.55 2.28 -30.82
C GLU A 392 -22.16 1.62 -29.48
N ASP A 393 -22.83 0.53 -29.09
CA ASP A 393 -22.52 -0.28 -27.91
C ASP A 393 -21.20 -1.07 -28.04
N CYS A 394 -20.68 -1.24 -29.26
CA CYS A 394 -19.39 -1.87 -29.53
C CYS A 394 -18.23 -0.86 -29.63
N ILE A 395 -18.47 0.43 -29.34
CA ILE A 395 -17.47 1.49 -29.38
C ILE A 395 -17.00 1.85 -27.97
N VAL A 396 -15.72 1.57 -27.68
CA VAL A 396 -15.08 1.87 -26.40
C VAL A 396 -14.12 3.06 -26.54
N THR A 397 -14.48 4.20 -25.94
CA THR A 397 -13.65 5.41 -25.97
C THR A 397 -12.96 5.66 -24.62
N ARG A 398 -11.62 5.79 -24.65
CA ARG A 398 -10.75 6.05 -23.48
C ARG A 398 -9.76 7.18 -23.76
N HIS A 399 -10.26 8.41 -23.90
CA HIS A 399 -9.46 9.59 -24.25
C HIS A 399 -9.05 10.44 -23.03
N GLY A 400 -9.02 9.84 -21.84
CA GLY A 400 -8.76 10.53 -20.57
C GLY A 400 -9.96 11.33 -20.08
N THR A 401 -9.73 12.29 -19.19
CA THR A 401 -10.79 13.05 -18.48
C THR A 401 -10.64 14.56 -18.63
N PHE A 402 -11.65 15.33 -18.25
CA PHE A 402 -11.61 16.81 -18.23
C PHE A 402 -11.17 17.35 -16.87
N VAL A 403 -9.92 17.07 -16.46
CA VAL A 403 -9.39 17.45 -15.14
C VAL A 403 -9.57 18.94 -14.83
N GLU A 404 -9.15 19.84 -15.73
CA GLU A 404 -9.24 21.29 -15.48
C GLU A 404 -10.67 21.80 -15.31
N LYS A 405 -11.65 21.19 -16.00
CA LYS A 405 -13.06 21.60 -15.91
C LYS A 405 -13.61 21.45 -14.49
N GLN A 406 -13.12 20.47 -13.73
CA GLN A 406 -13.52 20.27 -12.33
C GLN A 406 -13.05 21.42 -11.43
N PHE A 407 -11.87 21.99 -11.71
CA PHE A 407 -11.35 23.12 -10.95
C PHE A 407 -12.06 24.42 -11.28
N TYR A 408 -12.30 24.71 -12.57
CA TYR A 408 -13.00 25.94 -12.97
C TYR A 408 -14.45 26.00 -12.49
N ARG A 409 -15.07 24.87 -12.14
CA ARG A 409 -16.38 24.83 -11.50
C ARG A 409 -16.36 25.33 -10.06
N VAL A 410 -15.24 25.18 -9.38
CA VAL A 410 -15.09 25.44 -7.94
C VAL A 410 -14.30 26.72 -7.67
N LEU A 411 -13.38 27.09 -8.56
CA LEU A 411 -12.51 28.25 -8.44
C LEU A 411 -13.01 29.39 -9.35
N ALA A 412 -13.64 30.40 -8.76
CA ALA A 412 -14.11 31.58 -9.48
C ALA A 412 -13.09 32.73 -9.51
N GLY A 413 -13.26 33.64 -10.47
CA GLY A 413 -12.53 34.91 -10.55
C GLY A 413 -11.00 34.75 -10.53
N GLU A 414 -10.34 35.48 -9.62
CA GLU A 414 -8.88 35.50 -9.48
C GLU A 414 -8.30 34.10 -9.17
N LEU A 415 -9.04 33.24 -8.44
CA LEU A 415 -8.59 31.89 -8.13
C LEU A 415 -8.53 31.01 -9.38
N GLY A 416 -9.51 31.14 -10.27
CA GLY A 416 -9.51 30.45 -11.56
C GLY A 416 -8.31 30.87 -12.43
N GLN A 417 -7.97 32.17 -12.42
CA GLN A 417 -6.81 32.69 -13.15
C GLN A 417 -5.48 32.20 -12.55
N GLU A 418 -5.35 32.19 -11.22
CA GLU A 418 -4.17 31.64 -10.52
C GLU A 418 -3.99 30.16 -10.83
N PHE A 419 -5.09 29.39 -10.88
CA PHE A 419 -5.09 27.99 -11.26
C PHE A 419 -4.66 27.78 -12.70
N ALA A 420 -5.23 28.52 -13.66
CA ALA A 420 -4.85 28.43 -15.07
C ALA A 420 -3.35 28.67 -15.28
N ARG A 421 -2.78 29.66 -14.56
CA ARG A 421 -1.35 29.96 -14.58
C ARG A 421 -0.53 28.81 -14.00
N ARG A 422 -0.97 28.25 -12.87
CA ARG A 422 -0.26 27.16 -12.18
C ARG A 422 -0.30 25.85 -12.96
N ALA A 423 -1.46 25.49 -13.53
CA ALA A 423 -1.66 24.29 -14.33
C ALA A 423 -0.76 24.27 -15.59
N LYS A 424 -0.50 25.44 -16.19
CA LYS A 424 0.38 25.59 -17.36
C LYS A 424 1.88 25.75 -16.99
N SER A 425 2.22 25.79 -15.71
CA SER A 425 3.61 26.01 -15.27
C SER A 425 4.48 24.76 -15.44
N ARG A 426 5.82 24.92 -15.40
CA ARG A 426 6.79 23.81 -15.50
C ARG A 426 6.65 22.74 -14.42
N ARG A 427 6.02 23.07 -13.29
CA ARG A 427 5.73 22.15 -12.19
C ARG A 427 4.26 22.34 -11.82
N PRO A 428 3.30 21.78 -12.56
CA PRO A 428 1.90 21.87 -12.20
C PRO A 428 1.67 21.25 -10.82
N LEU A 429 0.50 21.46 -10.24
CA LEU A 429 0.12 21.01 -8.89
C LEU A 429 0.39 19.50 -8.71
N THR A 430 1.58 19.15 -8.22
CA THR A 430 2.12 17.78 -8.28
C THR A 430 2.51 17.31 -6.89
N LEU A 431 2.18 16.05 -6.62
CA LEU A 431 2.49 15.34 -5.39
C LEU A 431 3.11 13.99 -5.70
N THR A 432 4.22 13.73 -5.04
CA THR A 432 4.87 12.42 -5.10
C THR A 432 3.93 11.33 -4.57
N ASN A 433 3.84 10.24 -5.31
CA ASN A 433 3.16 9.00 -4.92
C ASN A 433 4.09 8.03 -4.18
N TYR A 434 5.29 8.48 -3.79
CA TYR A 434 6.16 7.74 -2.89
C TYR A 434 5.94 8.27 -1.47
N PRO A 435 5.77 7.39 -0.47
CA PRO A 435 5.61 7.79 0.92
C PRO A 435 6.75 8.71 1.40
N LYS A 436 6.37 9.74 2.17
CA LYS A 436 7.26 10.75 2.77
C LYS A 436 7.15 10.79 4.30
N TRP A 437 6.60 9.74 4.87
CA TRP A 437 6.60 9.46 6.30
C TRP A 437 7.46 8.23 6.59
N PHE A 438 7.90 8.09 7.85
CA PHE A 438 8.64 6.91 8.30
C PHE A 438 7.69 5.82 8.83
N GLY A 439 8.15 4.57 8.96
CA GLY A 439 7.29 3.47 9.41
C GLY A 439 6.73 3.66 10.82
N GLY A 440 5.42 3.53 10.98
CA GLY A 440 4.67 3.75 12.22
C GLY A 440 4.26 5.21 12.44
N TYR A 441 4.46 6.11 11.47
CA TYR A 441 4.15 7.54 11.61
C TYR A 441 2.70 7.84 11.98
N PHE A 442 1.73 7.17 11.32
CA PHE A 442 0.31 7.36 11.58
C PHE A 442 -0.21 6.58 12.80
N GLY A 443 0.66 5.79 13.46
CA GLY A 443 0.33 5.04 14.66
C GLY A 443 0.49 5.83 15.97
N PHE A 444 0.60 7.16 15.94
CA PHE A 444 0.68 7.99 17.15
C PHE A 444 0.17 9.42 16.92
N ALA A 445 -0.24 10.11 17.99
CA ALA A 445 -0.69 11.50 17.97
C ALA A 445 0.49 12.51 17.92
N GLY A 446 0.34 13.59 17.15
CA GLY A 446 1.34 14.66 17.08
C GLY A 446 2.43 14.48 16.01
N SER A 447 3.28 15.50 15.87
CA SER A 447 4.39 15.49 14.91
C SER A 447 5.56 14.62 15.38
N SER A 448 6.50 14.35 14.48
CA SER A 448 7.72 13.59 14.78
C SER A 448 8.53 14.19 15.94
N ARG A 449 8.49 15.51 16.11
CA ARG A 449 9.19 16.22 17.21
C ARG A 449 8.48 16.01 18.56
N GLN A 450 7.17 15.81 18.52
CA GLN A 450 6.32 15.68 19.71
C GLN A 450 6.24 14.25 20.24
N VAL A 451 6.69 13.26 19.46
CA VAL A 451 6.82 11.84 19.84
C VAL A 451 7.41 11.64 21.25
N ARG A 452 8.45 12.39 21.60
CA ARG A 452 9.14 12.26 22.89
C ARG A 452 8.24 12.59 24.09
N LEU A 453 7.18 13.36 23.85
CA LEU A 453 6.23 13.84 24.86
C LEU A 453 5.12 12.82 25.16
N LEU A 454 5.02 11.74 24.39
CA LEU A 454 4.01 10.70 24.61
C LEU A 454 4.28 9.94 25.91
N SER A 455 3.21 9.66 26.65
CA SER A 455 3.24 8.84 27.86
C SER A 455 3.67 7.40 27.54
N ASN A 456 4.11 6.66 28.57
CA ASN A 456 4.47 5.26 28.42
C ASN A 456 3.29 4.41 27.95
N ASP A 457 2.06 4.72 28.37
CA ASP A 457 0.87 3.97 27.95
C ASP A 457 0.56 4.18 26.47
N GLN A 458 0.68 5.42 25.97
CA GLN A 458 0.56 5.68 24.54
C GLN A 458 1.64 4.94 23.72
N LYS A 459 2.86 4.83 24.26
CA LYS A 459 3.95 4.08 23.61
C LYS A 459 3.76 2.56 23.64
N LYS A 460 2.81 2.01 24.41
CA LYS A 460 2.53 0.55 24.40
C LYS A 460 1.79 0.11 23.14
N THR A 461 1.03 1.00 22.50
CA THR A 461 0.17 0.68 21.34
C THR A 461 0.54 1.45 20.07
N TRP A 462 1.57 2.30 20.13
CA TRP A 462 1.97 3.15 19.00
C TRP A 462 2.80 2.46 17.91
N ARG A 463 2.99 3.18 16.79
CA ARG A 463 3.81 2.77 15.63
C ARG A 463 3.36 1.46 14.97
N LYS A 464 2.04 1.26 14.88
CA LYS A 464 1.46 0.14 14.15
C LYS A 464 1.52 0.38 12.64
N GLU A 465 1.73 -0.71 11.92
CA GLU A 465 1.66 -0.85 10.47
C GLU A 465 0.79 -2.06 10.15
N TYR A 466 0.31 -2.18 8.91
CA TYR A 466 -0.50 -3.33 8.50
C TYR A 466 0.25 -4.65 8.74
N LEU A 467 -0.46 -5.60 9.34
CA LEU A 467 0.01 -6.95 9.60
C LEU A 467 -1.03 -7.92 9.03
N PRO A 468 -0.68 -8.72 8.01
CA PRO A 468 -1.59 -9.73 7.46
C PRO A 468 -2.09 -10.69 8.53
N SER A 469 -3.39 -10.97 8.53
CA SER A 469 -4.00 -11.91 9.46
C SER A 469 -3.39 -13.32 9.41
N PRO A 470 -3.07 -13.90 8.23
CA PRO A 470 -2.39 -15.21 8.19
C PRO A 470 -0.99 -15.18 8.82
N THR A 471 -0.21 -14.12 8.56
CA THR A 471 1.08 -13.93 9.23
C THR A 471 0.91 -13.86 10.75
N ASN A 472 -0.12 -13.13 11.23
CA ASN A 472 -0.40 -13.02 12.66
C ASN A 472 -0.77 -14.37 13.28
N LEU A 473 -1.62 -15.14 12.62
CA LEU A 473 -2.03 -16.46 13.08
C LEU A 473 -0.84 -17.43 13.19
N LEU A 474 0.02 -17.48 12.17
CA LEU A 474 1.22 -18.33 12.17
C LEU A 474 2.20 -17.94 13.27
N ALA A 475 2.46 -16.64 13.42
CA ALA A 475 3.33 -16.10 14.46
C ALA A 475 2.77 -16.37 15.88
N SER A 476 1.46 -16.21 16.06
CA SER A 476 0.78 -16.48 17.33
C SER A 476 0.91 -17.97 17.68
N SER A 477 0.64 -18.86 16.72
CA SER A 477 0.72 -20.32 16.92
C SER A 477 2.12 -20.78 17.37
N LEU A 478 3.18 -20.31 16.70
CA LEU A 478 4.56 -20.59 17.11
C LEU A 478 4.86 -20.07 18.52
N CYS A 479 4.50 -18.82 18.80
CA CYS A 479 4.80 -18.20 20.08
C CYS A 479 4.01 -18.83 21.24
N SER A 480 2.77 -19.25 21.01
CA SER A 480 1.97 -19.98 22.01
C SER A 480 2.56 -21.35 22.31
N GLY A 481 3.05 -22.08 21.29
CA GLY A 481 3.74 -23.36 21.48
C GLY A 481 5.03 -23.22 22.29
N ILE A 482 5.86 -22.22 21.95
CA ILE A 482 7.08 -21.91 22.72
C ILE A 482 6.74 -21.49 24.15
N ALA A 483 5.72 -20.65 24.33
CA ALA A 483 5.28 -20.21 25.65
C ALA A 483 4.82 -21.39 26.50
N GLY A 484 4.01 -22.30 25.94
CA GLY A 484 3.55 -23.52 26.63
C GLY A 484 4.71 -24.39 27.12
N LEU A 485 5.74 -24.60 26.28
CA LEU A 485 6.95 -25.34 26.68
C LEU A 485 7.68 -24.65 27.84
N LEU A 486 7.82 -23.33 27.78
CA LEU A 486 8.56 -22.58 28.79
C LEU A 486 7.81 -22.47 30.12
N VAL A 487 6.48 -22.45 30.09
CA VAL A 487 5.64 -22.38 31.29
C VAL A 487 5.84 -23.59 32.21
N ASN A 488 6.16 -24.77 31.66
CA ASN A 488 6.31 -26.00 32.44
C ASN A 488 7.34 -25.87 33.59
N ASP A 489 8.42 -25.12 33.36
CA ASP A 489 9.51 -24.95 34.32
C ASP A 489 9.65 -23.48 34.76
N HIS A 490 8.67 -22.65 34.42
CA HIS A 490 8.61 -21.25 34.80
C HIS A 490 7.86 -21.08 36.13
N PRO A 491 8.39 -20.34 37.12
CA PRO A 491 7.73 -20.16 38.40
C PRO A 491 6.31 -19.58 38.29
N ALA A 492 5.35 -20.25 38.92
CA ALA A 492 3.98 -19.74 39.04
C ALA A 492 3.99 -18.37 39.74
N GLY A 493 3.17 -17.42 39.24
CA GLY A 493 3.08 -16.07 39.79
C GLY A 493 4.04 -15.04 39.18
N HIS A 494 4.89 -15.44 38.23
CA HIS A 494 5.78 -14.54 37.49
C HIS A 494 5.38 -14.41 36.02
N ARG A 495 5.73 -13.28 35.42
CA ARG A 495 5.45 -13.01 34.00
C ARG A 495 6.48 -13.69 33.10
N LEU A 496 5.96 -14.28 32.03
CA LEU A 496 6.72 -14.77 30.90
C LEU A 496 6.04 -14.28 29.62
N ARG A 497 6.81 -13.69 28.71
CA ARG A 497 6.27 -13.26 27.41
C ARG A 497 7.11 -13.80 26.27
N VAL A 498 6.45 -14.24 25.22
CA VAL A 498 7.02 -14.71 23.97
C VAL A 498 6.33 -13.97 22.83
N THR A 499 7.09 -13.48 21.86
CA THR A 499 6.53 -12.87 20.64
C THR A 499 7.51 -13.06 19.48
N LEU A 500 6.99 -13.00 18.25
CA LEU A 500 7.79 -13.00 17.04
C LEU A 500 7.81 -11.59 16.44
N HIS A 501 8.98 -11.13 16.02
CA HIS A 501 9.10 -9.94 15.19
C HIS A 501 9.55 -10.35 13.79
N ARG A 502 8.81 -10.04 12.74
CA ARG A 502 9.27 -10.24 11.37
C ARG A 502 10.13 -9.08 10.90
N ALA A 503 11.13 -9.34 10.07
CA ALA A 503 11.90 -8.31 9.42
C ALA A 503 11.17 -7.81 8.16
N ILE A 504 10.99 -6.50 8.05
CA ILE A 504 10.35 -5.87 6.90
C ILE A 504 11.07 -4.58 6.52
N THR A 505 10.88 -4.15 5.28
CA THR A 505 11.30 -2.82 4.83
C THR A 505 10.07 -2.00 4.50
N ILE A 506 9.86 -0.89 5.20
CA ILE A 506 8.77 0.05 4.91
C ILE A 506 9.41 1.37 4.47
N HIS A 507 9.14 1.76 3.22
CA HIS A 507 9.59 3.03 2.64
C HIS A 507 11.12 3.23 2.71
N GLY A 508 11.88 2.14 2.59
CA GLY A 508 13.35 2.13 2.67
C GLY A 508 13.92 2.10 4.10
N GLN A 509 13.06 2.02 5.12
CA GLN A 509 13.47 1.82 6.50
C GLN A 509 13.40 0.34 6.89
N GLU A 510 14.50 -0.17 7.44
CA GLU A 510 14.56 -1.53 8.02
C GLU A 510 13.87 -1.53 9.39
N LEU A 511 12.89 -2.42 9.54
CA LEU A 511 12.07 -2.52 10.74
C LEU A 511 11.90 -3.98 11.17
N LEU A 512 11.73 -4.18 12.47
CA LEU A 512 11.20 -5.39 13.08
C LEU A 512 9.74 -5.11 13.44
N GLN A 513 8.80 -5.77 12.77
CA GLN A 513 7.38 -5.66 13.08
C GLN A 513 6.96 -6.82 13.97
N GLN A 514 6.40 -6.52 15.14
CA GLN A 514 5.79 -7.51 16.01
C GLN A 514 4.64 -8.20 15.28
N ALA A 515 4.82 -9.49 14.98
CA ALA A 515 3.94 -10.27 14.14
C ALA A 515 2.79 -10.91 14.91
N CYS A 516 2.80 -10.88 16.25
CA CYS A 516 1.73 -11.41 17.08
C CYS A 516 1.69 -10.67 18.43
N ASP A 517 0.59 -10.77 19.15
CA ASP A 517 0.55 -10.33 20.55
C ASP A 517 1.45 -11.22 21.41
N TYR A 518 1.87 -10.69 22.57
CA TYR A 518 2.68 -11.48 23.51
C TYR A 518 1.90 -12.71 24.00
N GLN A 519 2.52 -13.88 23.92
CA GLN A 519 2.02 -15.16 24.41
C GLN A 519 2.75 -15.57 25.70
N GLY A 520 2.10 -16.31 26.60
CA GLY A 520 2.66 -16.70 27.91
C GLY A 520 1.74 -16.42 29.09
N VAL A 521 2.31 -16.22 30.28
CA VAL A 521 1.58 -16.10 31.56
C VAL A 521 1.69 -14.71 32.16
N LEU A 522 0.63 -14.30 32.87
CA LEU A 522 0.49 -12.98 33.51
C LEU A 522 0.72 -11.81 32.54
N ILE A 523 0.16 -11.95 31.33
CA ILE A 523 0.22 -10.94 30.28
C ILE A 523 -1.01 -10.05 30.40
N GLY A 524 -0.80 -8.73 30.44
CA GLY A 524 -1.91 -7.78 30.41
C GLY A 524 -2.59 -7.73 29.04
N SER A 525 -3.76 -7.10 28.95
CA SER A 525 -4.61 -6.98 27.75
C SER A 525 -4.05 -6.13 26.60
N ASN A 526 -2.74 -5.83 26.56
CA ASN A 526 -2.18 -4.91 25.57
C ASN A 526 -1.93 -5.60 24.22
N GLN A 527 -2.61 -5.12 23.17
CA GLN A 527 -2.39 -5.53 21.78
C GLN A 527 -1.12 -4.90 21.18
N GLY A 528 -0.05 -5.68 21.10
CA GLY A 528 1.24 -5.32 20.51
C GLY A 528 1.39 -5.69 19.03
N ALA A 529 0.52 -6.53 18.48
CA ALA A 529 0.58 -6.94 17.08
C ALA A 529 0.58 -5.73 16.12
N GLY A 530 1.42 -5.83 15.08
CA GLY A 530 1.61 -4.81 14.05
C GLY A 530 2.56 -3.68 14.42
N ARG A 531 3.02 -3.58 15.68
CA ARG A 531 3.97 -2.53 16.12
C ARG A 531 5.33 -2.69 15.44
N THR A 532 5.93 -1.57 15.06
CA THR A 532 7.23 -1.55 14.38
C THR A 532 8.35 -0.95 15.24
N PHE A 533 9.52 -1.58 15.15
CA PHE A 533 10.74 -1.19 15.87
C PHE A 533 11.89 -1.02 14.87
N PRO A 534 12.69 0.04 14.96
CA PRO A 534 13.94 0.13 14.21
C PRO A 534 14.85 -1.07 14.52
N VAL A 535 15.51 -1.61 13.50
CA VAL A 535 16.37 -2.81 13.60
C VAL A 535 17.60 -2.66 14.52
N ASP A 536 17.90 -1.46 15.01
CA ASP A 536 18.96 -1.19 15.98
C ASP A 536 18.46 -1.14 17.44
N THR A 537 17.19 -1.49 17.69
CA THR A 537 16.53 -1.35 18.99
C THR A 537 16.63 -2.61 19.85
N ALA A 538 17.08 -2.45 21.09
CA ALA A 538 17.07 -3.45 22.18
C ALA A 538 17.69 -4.80 21.80
N THR A 539 17.38 -5.87 22.54
CA THR A 539 17.91 -7.22 22.33
C THR A 539 17.59 -7.75 20.93
N ILE A 540 16.38 -7.49 20.42
CA ILE A 540 15.96 -7.95 19.09
C ILE A 540 16.81 -7.34 17.97
N GLY A 541 17.20 -6.07 18.10
CA GLY A 541 18.09 -5.40 17.14
C GLY A 541 19.55 -5.82 17.27
N VAL A 542 19.98 -6.26 18.45
CA VAL A 542 21.29 -6.93 18.60
C VAL A 542 21.27 -8.27 17.87
N ALA A 543 20.25 -9.11 18.08
CA ALA A 543 20.11 -10.39 17.39
C ALA A 543 20.05 -10.22 15.86
N TYR A 544 19.27 -9.26 15.37
CA TYR A 544 19.18 -8.93 13.94
C TYR A 544 20.55 -8.55 13.34
N ARG A 545 21.31 -7.67 14.00
CA ARG A 545 22.61 -7.20 13.48
C ARG A 545 23.72 -8.25 13.61
N CYS A 546 23.74 -8.98 14.72
CA CYS A 546 24.75 -10.01 14.99
C CYS A 546 24.47 -11.31 14.23
N ARG A 547 23.21 -11.56 13.82
CA ARG A 547 22.78 -12.83 13.22
C ARG A 547 23.12 -14.04 14.10
N LYS A 548 23.08 -13.82 15.42
CA LYS A 548 23.34 -14.82 16.45
C LYS A 548 22.27 -14.73 17.53
N ILE A 549 22.05 -15.84 18.22
CA ILE A 549 21.17 -15.87 19.39
C ILE A 549 21.78 -15.02 20.49
N VAL A 550 20.98 -14.12 21.07
CA VAL A 550 21.39 -13.19 22.13
C VAL A 550 20.55 -13.46 23.37
N ARG A 551 21.18 -13.67 24.53
CA ARG A 551 20.48 -13.77 25.82
C ARG A 551 21.16 -12.95 26.90
N SER A 552 20.43 -12.64 27.97
CA SER A 552 21.03 -12.08 29.18
C SER A 552 21.98 -13.09 29.83
N ARG A 553 23.10 -12.60 30.39
CA ARG A 553 24.02 -13.42 31.18
C ARG A 553 23.36 -13.96 32.44
N LYS A 554 23.80 -15.13 32.89
CA LYS A 554 23.30 -15.76 34.12
C LYS A 554 23.54 -14.86 35.34
N LYS A 555 22.57 -14.79 36.24
CA LYS A 555 22.62 -13.99 37.50
C LYS A 555 22.85 -12.47 37.29
N ILE A 556 22.44 -11.90 36.14
CA ILE A 556 22.53 -10.45 35.94
C ILE A 556 21.54 -9.70 36.84
N LYS A 557 21.92 -8.52 37.33
CA LYS A 557 21.00 -7.65 38.09
C LYS A 557 20.00 -6.97 37.14
N ASN A 558 18.72 -6.97 37.48
CA ASN A 558 17.63 -6.34 36.70
C ASN A 558 17.94 -4.88 36.33
N VAL A 559 18.55 -4.13 37.27
CA VAL A 559 18.94 -2.73 37.07
C VAL A 559 19.96 -2.58 35.94
N SER A 560 20.98 -3.45 35.90
CA SER A 560 22.01 -3.45 34.85
C SER A 560 21.41 -3.80 33.50
N LEU A 561 20.53 -4.80 33.45
CA LEU A 561 19.84 -5.18 32.21
C LEU A 561 18.99 -4.01 31.67
N ARG A 562 18.20 -3.36 32.52
CA ARG A 562 17.40 -2.19 32.17
C ARG A 562 18.24 -1.03 31.65
N GLU A 563 19.39 -0.75 32.28
CA GLU A 563 20.31 0.29 31.81
C GLU A 563 20.88 -0.05 30.43
N THR A 564 21.29 -1.30 30.21
CA THR A 564 21.71 -1.76 28.88
C THR A 564 20.61 -1.56 27.85
N MET A 565 19.36 -1.92 28.16
CA MET A 565 18.23 -1.73 27.22
C MET A 565 17.98 -0.26 26.88
N ARG A 566 18.13 0.64 27.87
CA ARG A 566 18.07 2.09 27.63
C ARG A 566 19.19 2.54 26.68
N ARG A 567 20.41 2.06 26.87
CA ARG A 567 21.57 2.35 25.98
C ARG A 567 21.41 1.75 24.59
N LEU A 568 20.72 0.61 24.49
CA LEU A 568 20.29 -0.02 23.23
C LEU A 568 19.01 0.62 22.66
N ARG A 569 18.69 1.86 23.02
CA ARG A 569 17.63 2.66 22.39
C ARG A 569 16.22 2.08 22.49
N LEU A 570 15.93 1.22 23.48
CA LEU A 570 14.58 0.63 23.68
C LEU A 570 13.46 1.70 23.63
N ASN A 571 13.71 2.84 24.27
CA ASN A 571 12.72 3.92 24.41
C ASN A 571 12.46 4.71 23.12
N ASN A 572 13.20 4.45 22.03
CA ASN A 572 12.95 5.08 20.74
C ASN A 572 11.65 4.57 20.08
N ALA A 573 11.27 3.31 20.36
CA ALA A 573 10.12 2.65 19.75
C ALA A 573 9.25 1.86 20.74
N SER A 574 9.65 1.77 22.01
CA SER A 574 8.89 1.08 23.07
C SER A 574 8.76 1.90 24.35
N SER A 575 7.91 1.42 25.26
CA SER A 575 7.88 1.88 26.65
C SER A 575 9.15 1.44 27.38
N GLU A 576 9.38 2.03 28.56
CA GLU A 576 10.44 1.55 29.45
C GLU A 576 10.24 0.08 29.82
N MET A 577 11.36 -0.64 29.97
CA MET A 577 11.37 -2.00 30.48
C MET A 577 10.94 -2.00 31.95
N SER A 578 10.05 -2.93 32.31
CA SER A 578 9.62 -3.14 33.70
C SER A 578 10.82 -3.41 34.61
N ARG A 579 10.78 -2.89 35.85
CA ARG A 579 11.86 -3.01 36.85
C ARG A 579 12.13 -4.47 37.25
N ASN A 580 11.14 -5.34 37.06
CA ASN A 580 11.21 -6.73 37.49
C ASN A 580 11.82 -7.66 36.41
N VAL A 581 11.97 -7.19 35.16
CA VAL A 581 12.53 -8.02 34.09
C VAL A 581 13.98 -8.38 34.41
N GLY A 582 14.22 -9.67 34.61
CA GLY A 582 15.54 -10.24 34.94
C GLY A 582 16.16 -11.04 33.81
N PHE A 583 15.35 -11.46 32.82
CA PHE A 583 15.81 -12.30 31.72
C PHE A 583 15.27 -11.80 30.37
N VAL A 584 16.13 -11.84 29.34
CA VAL A 584 15.73 -11.65 27.94
C VAL A 584 16.47 -12.63 27.02
N LEU A 585 15.80 -13.07 25.97
CA LEU A 585 16.35 -13.90 24.90
C LEU A 585 15.81 -13.42 23.56
N ALA A 586 16.66 -13.41 22.54
CA ALA A 586 16.33 -13.11 21.16
C ALA A 586 16.97 -14.14 20.23
N ILE A 587 16.15 -14.89 19.49
CA ILE A 587 16.57 -15.93 18.54
C ILE A 587 16.29 -15.41 17.13
N PRO A 588 17.31 -15.04 16.32
CA PRO A 588 17.08 -14.65 14.94
C PRO A 588 16.74 -15.88 14.09
N LEU A 589 15.80 -15.72 13.18
CA LEU A 589 15.44 -16.66 12.13
C LEU A 589 16.17 -16.24 10.85
N LEU A 590 16.98 -17.11 10.25
CA LEU A 590 17.90 -16.72 9.19
C LEU A 590 17.54 -17.27 7.80
N GLU A 591 17.94 -16.53 6.77
CA GLU A 591 18.03 -17.00 5.38
C GLU A 591 19.47 -17.48 5.07
N PRO A 592 19.70 -18.16 3.93
CA PRO A 592 21.05 -18.49 3.47
C PRO A 592 21.94 -17.24 3.31
N GLY A 593 23.14 -17.25 3.91
CA GLY A 593 24.01 -16.07 3.94
C GLY A 593 24.54 -15.59 2.58
N GLU A 594 24.52 -16.44 1.55
CA GLU A 594 25.01 -16.11 0.20
C GLU A 594 23.94 -15.54 -0.73
N ARG A 595 22.68 -15.89 -0.47
CA ARG A 595 21.52 -15.49 -1.25
C ARG A 595 20.35 -15.33 -0.30
N TYR A 596 19.94 -14.08 -0.09
CA TYR A 596 18.91 -13.75 0.88
C TYR A 596 18.12 -12.53 0.42
N THR A 597 17.04 -12.25 1.11
CA THR A 597 16.16 -11.12 0.80
C THR A 597 16.73 -9.81 1.34
N TRP A 598 16.93 -8.82 0.48
CA TRP A 598 17.49 -7.54 0.90
C TRP A 598 16.61 -6.89 1.99
N PRO A 599 17.19 -6.29 3.05
CA PRO A 599 18.61 -5.93 3.23
C PRO A 599 19.45 -6.82 4.14
N SER A 600 18.84 -7.77 4.84
CA SER A 600 19.53 -8.62 5.82
C SER A 600 18.98 -10.05 5.72
N PRO A 601 19.82 -11.09 5.91
CA PRO A 601 19.39 -12.50 5.88
C PRO A 601 18.63 -12.90 7.14
N VAL A 602 17.87 -11.98 7.75
CA VAL A 602 17.12 -12.23 8.97
C VAL A 602 15.65 -12.14 8.59
N VAL A 603 14.95 -13.27 8.65
CA VAL A 603 13.51 -13.39 8.42
C VAL A 603 12.72 -12.73 9.55
N GLY A 604 13.21 -12.90 10.78
CA GLY A 604 12.56 -12.39 11.99
C GLY A 604 13.37 -12.71 13.25
N VAL A 605 12.83 -12.34 14.41
CA VAL A 605 13.45 -12.54 15.72
C VAL A 605 12.37 -12.95 16.71
N ILE A 606 12.48 -14.17 17.24
CA ILE A 606 11.69 -14.59 18.40
C ILE A 606 12.27 -13.88 19.62
N TYR A 607 11.40 -13.26 20.42
CA TYR A 607 11.77 -12.56 21.65
C TYR A 607 11.08 -13.19 22.84
N VAL A 608 11.84 -13.43 23.90
CA VAL A 608 11.36 -13.92 25.19
C VAL A 608 11.83 -12.98 26.28
N ASP A 609 10.95 -12.64 27.23
CA ASP A 609 11.35 -11.99 28.48
C ASP A 609 10.65 -12.59 29.69
N SER A 610 11.28 -12.46 30.86
CA SER A 610 10.69 -12.88 32.13
C SER A 610 11.08 -11.97 33.28
N ASP A 611 10.17 -11.84 34.25
CA ASP A 611 10.42 -11.22 35.55
C ASP A 611 10.63 -12.21 36.71
N ALA A 612 10.69 -13.52 36.41
CA ALA A 612 10.99 -14.53 37.41
C ALA A 612 12.43 -14.37 37.93
N PRO A 613 12.63 -14.33 39.27
CA PRO A 613 13.96 -14.28 39.86
C PRO A 613 14.83 -15.45 39.40
N HIS A 614 16.07 -15.16 39.02
CA HIS A 614 17.08 -16.16 38.61
C HIS A 614 16.71 -17.03 37.40
N TYR A 615 15.60 -16.75 36.71
CA TYR A 615 15.20 -17.48 35.51
C TYR A 615 16.26 -17.35 34.41
N TYR A 616 16.60 -18.49 33.80
CA TYR A 616 17.62 -18.56 32.77
C TYR A 616 17.36 -19.75 31.84
N ILE A 617 17.40 -19.49 30.54
CA ILE A 617 17.31 -20.53 29.51
C ILE A 617 18.74 -20.94 29.14
N ASP A 618 19.14 -22.13 29.62
CA ASP A 618 20.44 -22.73 29.31
C ASP A 618 20.53 -23.26 27.88
N ASP A 619 21.69 -23.81 27.50
CA ASP A 619 21.95 -24.28 26.14
C ASP A 619 21.10 -25.50 25.76
N ASN A 620 20.76 -26.37 26.72
CA ASN A 620 19.91 -27.53 26.48
C ASN A 620 18.48 -27.09 26.14
N ARG A 621 17.90 -26.20 26.96
CA ARG A 621 16.56 -25.65 26.70
C ARG A 621 16.55 -24.80 25.44
N LEU A 622 17.61 -24.02 25.21
CA LEU A 622 17.75 -23.21 24.01
C LEU A 622 17.82 -24.09 22.74
N ALA A 623 18.48 -25.24 22.78
CA ALA A 623 18.51 -26.19 21.67
C ALA A 623 17.11 -26.67 21.28
N VAL A 624 16.24 -26.95 22.26
CA VAL A 624 14.83 -27.32 22.01
C VAL A 624 14.08 -26.18 21.34
N LEU A 625 14.24 -24.94 21.81
CA LEU A 625 13.61 -23.77 21.19
C LEU A 625 14.08 -23.55 19.74
N VAL A 626 15.38 -23.72 19.50
CA VAL A 626 15.96 -23.65 18.15
C VAL A 626 15.37 -24.74 17.26
N SER A 627 15.22 -25.97 17.76
CA SER A 627 14.63 -27.07 17.00
C SER A 627 13.17 -26.79 16.61
N ILE A 628 12.36 -26.27 17.54
CA ILE A 628 10.96 -25.87 17.25
C ILE A 628 10.93 -24.80 16.15
N ALA A 629 11.75 -23.75 16.29
CA ALA A 629 11.81 -22.67 15.31
C ALA A 629 12.34 -23.14 13.95
N GLN A 630 13.30 -24.07 13.93
CA GLN A 630 13.83 -24.68 12.71
C GLN A 630 12.74 -25.46 11.96
N ARG A 631 12.00 -26.34 12.65
CA ARG A 631 10.90 -27.12 12.05
C ARG A 631 9.78 -26.23 11.52
N PHE A 632 9.46 -25.15 12.25
CA PHE A 632 8.50 -24.16 11.79
C PHE A 632 8.96 -23.50 10.49
N LEU A 633 10.21 -23.05 10.40
CA LEU A 633 10.74 -22.43 9.17
C LEU A 633 10.79 -23.41 7.99
N GLU A 634 11.22 -24.65 8.23
CA GLU A 634 11.24 -25.70 7.21
C GLU A 634 9.84 -25.98 6.66
N SER A 635 8.83 -26.04 7.54
CA SER A 635 7.44 -26.24 7.14
C SER A 635 6.93 -25.08 6.30
N LEU A 636 7.19 -23.83 6.69
CA LEU A 636 6.73 -22.64 5.96
C LEU A 636 7.47 -22.41 4.63
N ALA A 637 8.72 -22.85 4.53
CA ALA A 637 9.53 -22.74 3.32
C ALA A 637 9.35 -23.95 2.37
N SER A 638 8.58 -24.95 2.78
CA SER A 638 8.31 -26.14 1.97
C SER A 638 7.35 -25.82 0.82
N PRO A 639 7.54 -26.40 -0.39
CA PRO A 639 6.57 -26.33 -1.48
C PRO A 639 5.16 -26.80 -1.08
N THR A 640 5.05 -27.72 -0.12
CA THR A 640 3.75 -28.21 0.37
C THR A 640 2.93 -27.09 1.02
N PHE A 641 3.58 -26.09 1.64
CA PHE A 641 2.85 -24.96 2.23
C PHE A 641 2.22 -24.07 1.15
N GLU A 642 2.79 -24.02 -0.06
CA GLU A 642 2.21 -23.29 -1.19
C GLU A 642 0.87 -23.91 -1.66
N GLN A 643 0.53 -25.12 -1.20
CA GLN A 643 -0.74 -25.79 -1.48
C GLN A 643 -1.89 -25.37 -0.53
N LEU A 644 -1.67 -24.48 0.45
CA LEU A 644 -2.71 -24.00 1.39
C LEU A 644 -3.75 -23.05 0.77
N GLY A 645 -4.11 -23.29 -0.49
CA GLY A 645 -5.14 -22.56 -1.23
C GLY A 645 -4.84 -21.07 -1.33
N HIS A 646 -5.64 -20.26 -0.64
CA HIS A 646 -5.62 -18.81 -0.75
C HIS A 646 -4.52 -18.12 0.07
N VAL A 647 -3.76 -18.84 0.90
CA VAL A 647 -2.69 -18.25 1.71
C VAL A 647 -1.35 -18.39 0.99
N ARG A 648 -0.70 -17.28 0.68
CA ARG A 648 0.60 -17.25 -0.01
C ARG A 648 1.59 -16.33 0.67
N ASN A 649 2.87 -16.68 0.59
CA ASN A 649 3.95 -15.83 1.04
C ASN A 649 4.32 -14.82 -0.04
N PHE A 650 4.13 -13.52 0.22
CA PHE A 650 4.44 -12.48 -0.76
C PHE A 650 5.80 -11.86 -0.47
N PRO A 651 6.77 -11.91 -1.42
CA PRO A 651 8.06 -11.25 -1.24
C PRO A 651 7.86 -9.72 -1.21
N LEU A 652 8.38 -9.09 -0.16
CA LEU A 652 8.39 -7.64 0.07
C LEU A 652 9.62 -6.95 -0.51
N SER A 653 10.69 -7.69 -0.73
CA SER A 653 11.99 -7.17 -1.13
C SER A 653 12.67 -8.09 -2.14
N GLU A 654 13.61 -7.53 -2.90
CA GLU A 654 14.38 -8.27 -3.90
C GLU A 654 15.38 -9.23 -3.25
N ILE A 655 15.63 -10.37 -3.90
CA ILE A 655 16.70 -11.30 -3.53
C ILE A 655 18.05 -10.70 -3.96
N THR A 656 19.04 -10.76 -3.08
CA THR A 656 20.36 -10.22 -3.30
C THR A 656 21.47 -11.23 -3.01
N LYS A 657 22.63 -11.01 -3.64
CA LYS A 657 23.91 -11.67 -3.30
C LYS A 657 24.85 -10.73 -2.55
N ARG A 658 24.43 -9.48 -2.30
CA ARG A 658 25.28 -8.48 -1.65
C ARG A 658 25.52 -8.90 -0.21
N ARG A 659 26.78 -9.09 0.17
CA ARG A 659 27.13 -9.43 1.56
C ARG A 659 27.19 -8.17 2.42
N ARG A 660 26.33 -8.09 3.44
CA ARG A 660 26.55 -7.20 4.60
C ARG A 660 27.20 -8.03 5.72
N PRO A 661 28.33 -7.61 6.31
CA PRO A 661 28.93 -8.35 7.42
C PRO A 661 28.02 -8.32 8.65
N ALA A 662 28.04 -9.41 9.41
CA ALA A 662 27.39 -9.44 10.72
C ALA A 662 28.15 -8.54 11.70
N ALA A 663 27.43 -7.83 12.57
CA ALA A 663 28.05 -7.01 13.60
C ALA A 663 28.47 -7.85 14.82
N GLY A 664 29.50 -7.41 15.54
CA GLY A 664 29.81 -7.95 16.87
C GLY A 664 28.80 -7.52 17.93
N LEU A 665 28.84 -8.17 19.10
CA LEU A 665 28.06 -7.75 20.26
C LEU A 665 28.48 -6.33 20.68
N PRO A 666 27.56 -5.36 20.81
CA PRO A 666 27.93 -4.01 21.21
C PRO A 666 28.62 -3.98 22.58
N LEU A 667 29.69 -3.20 22.73
CA LEU A 667 30.43 -3.05 23.99
C LEU A 667 29.53 -2.65 25.17
N VAL A 668 28.51 -1.84 24.92
CA VAL A 668 27.52 -1.42 25.93
C VAL A 668 26.66 -2.56 26.49
N ALA A 669 26.64 -3.71 25.80
CA ALA A 669 25.85 -4.88 26.14
C ALA A 669 26.72 -6.07 26.57
N SER A 670 28.04 -6.05 26.38
CA SER A 670 28.92 -7.22 26.63
C SER A 670 28.93 -7.72 28.08
N LYS A 671 28.64 -6.82 29.03
CA LYS A 671 28.56 -7.12 30.46
C LYS A 671 27.23 -7.73 30.90
N THR A 672 26.17 -7.58 30.11
CA THR A 672 24.79 -7.98 30.49
C THR A 672 24.18 -8.99 29.54
N LEU A 673 24.59 -8.99 28.28
CA LEU A 673 24.18 -9.92 27.24
C LEU A 673 25.38 -10.76 26.78
N GLU A 674 25.07 -11.92 26.22
CA GLU A 674 26.02 -12.83 25.59
C GLU A 674 25.46 -13.37 24.27
N LEU A 675 26.36 -13.78 23.38
CA LEU A 675 26.02 -14.51 22.17
C LEU A 675 26.07 -16.00 22.52
N ALA A 676 24.98 -16.73 22.30
CA ALA A 676 24.99 -18.18 22.50
C ALA A 676 25.87 -18.86 21.44
N SER A 677 26.43 -20.02 21.78
CA SER A 677 27.24 -20.85 20.87
C SER A 677 26.39 -21.56 19.81
N LEU A 678 25.11 -21.79 20.08
CA LEU A 678 24.19 -22.45 19.16
C LEU A 678 23.97 -21.65 17.88
N THR A 679 23.86 -22.39 16.77
CA THR A 679 23.48 -21.85 15.47
C THR A 679 22.00 -21.45 15.49
N PRO A 680 21.65 -20.24 15.03
CA PRO A 680 20.25 -19.85 14.88
C PRO A 680 19.53 -20.71 13.83
N PRO A 681 18.21 -20.89 13.94
CA PRO A 681 17.42 -21.59 12.93
C PRO A 681 17.48 -20.86 11.57
N SER A 682 17.56 -21.61 10.48
CA SER A 682 17.67 -21.06 9.13
C SER A 682 16.90 -21.83 8.05
N THR A 683 16.44 -21.13 7.03
CA THR A 683 15.85 -21.73 5.83
C THR A 683 16.95 -22.18 4.84
N GLY A 684 16.62 -23.14 3.97
CA GLY A 684 17.50 -23.54 2.86
C GLY A 684 17.42 -22.63 1.63
N VAL A 685 16.40 -21.77 1.57
CA VAL A 685 16.13 -20.85 0.45
C VAL A 685 15.82 -19.44 0.96
N PRO A 686 16.00 -18.39 0.13
CA PRO A 686 15.53 -17.04 0.47
C PRO A 686 14.06 -17.07 0.87
N PHE A 687 13.73 -16.41 1.97
CA PHE A 687 12.41 -16.48 2.60
C PHE A 687 12.11 -15.20 3.38
N GLN A 688 10.86 -14.77 3.34
CA GLN A 688 10.34 -13.70 4.20
C GLN A 688 9.08 -14.19 4.91
N LEU A 689 8.75 -13.62 6.06
CA LEU A 689 7.53 -13.98 6.78
C LEU A 689 6.41 -12.98 6.44
N ASN A 690 5.77 -13.16 5.29
CA ASN A 690 4.70 -12.27 4.82
C ASN A 690 3.58 -13.04 4.11
N PHE A 691 2.93 -13.92 4.86
CA PHE A 691 1.74 -14.65 4.41
C PHE A 691 0.50 -13.76 4.44
N ASP A 692 -0.19 -13.66 3.31
CA ASP A 692 -1.46 -12.96 3.17
C ASP A 692 -2.45 -13.78 2.33
N VAL A 693 -3.70 -13.35 2.31
CA VAL A 693 -4.78 -13.97 1.53
C VAL A 693 -4.76 -13.42 0.10
N SER A 694 -4.99 -14.33 -0.84
CA SER A 694 -5.18 -14.04 -2.25
C SER A 694 -6.40 -14.78 -2.77
N GLU A 695 -7.36 -14.07 -3.35
CA GLU A 695 -8.47 -14.70 -4.10
C GLU A 695 -7.96 -15.48 -5.33
N PHE A 696 -6.71 -15.24 -5.74
CA PHE A 696 -6.08 -15.96 -6.83
C PHE A 696 -5.44 -17.27 -6.33
N LEU A 697 -5.98 -18.39 -6.80
CA LEU A 697 -5.35 -19.71 -6.75
C LEU A 697 -4.48 -19.90 -7.99
N PRO A 698 -3.16 -20.10 -7.87
CA PRO A 698 -2.31 -20.40 -9.02
C PRO A 698 -2.81 -21.64 -9.73
N THR A 699 -3.04 -21.55 -11.04
CA THR A 699 -3.52 -22.66 -11.87
C THR A 699 -2.55 -23.84 -11.96
N ARG A 700 -1.33 -23.74 -11.38
CA ARG A 700 -0.41 -24.88 -11.22
C ARG A 700 -1.03 -26.04 -10.44
N SER A 701 -2.01 -25.77 -9.58
CA SER A 701 -2.72 -26.79 -8.78
C SER A 701 -3.75 -27.62 -9.56
N LEU A 702 -4.07 -27.26 -10.81
CA LEU A 702 -5.13 -27.90 -11.61
C LEU A 702 -4.62 -28.72 -12.80
N GLN A 703 -3.30 -28.83 -12.99
CA GLN A 703 -2.71 -29.61 -14.09
C GLN A 703 -2.26 -31.03 -13.68
N GLU A 704 -2.49 -31.44 -12.42
CA GLU A 704 -2.17 -32.79 -11.92
C GLU A 704 -3.40 -33.66 -11.62
N ASN A 705 -4.60 -33.29 -12.06
CA ASN A 705 -5.80 -34.14 -12.00
C ASN A 705 -6.36 -34.44 -13.39
#